data_AF-A0A7C1ZJT9-F1
#
_entry.id   AF-A0A7C1ZJT9-F1
#
_cell.length_a   1.000
_cell.length_b   1.000
_cell.length_c   1.000
_cell.angle_alpha   90.00
_cell.angle_beta   90.00
_cell.angle_gamma   90.00
#
_symmetry.space_group_name_H-M   'P 1'
#
loop_
_entity.id
_entity.type
_entity.pdbx_description
1 polymer ?
#
loop_
_entity_poly.entity_id
_entity_poly.type
_entity_poly.pdbx_seq_one_letter_code
_entity_poly.pdbx_strand_id
1 'polypeptide(L)'
;MLRRIIVPVFLLFITLPAIANGISRNDASNISTQVADTTDTDQVKKTTPGHYLLVKPVESGDNQYQKVNSPLDEPVMVQLIDEDFNPVAGQLVHFAIIKVEKKSKGFSISSEISSTDSNGIASTKIILGSRPGEYQIAARIESDLDRDIQLYTFHARKSNWVFMLVIGLLGGLGLFLLGMEMMSEGMKKSAGDKLRTILSSLTRNRIVALGLGTFVTMIIQSSSATSVMLVGFVNSKLMKFRRTIGIILGANIGTTITAQLIAFKLTDYSLLMIAIGFGFLYFSKKQGYKFLGQSILGFGILFFGMHIMSEAMYPMRSYTPFIELLLHLENPLLGILVGMLFTALLQSSSAFIGITIVLATQGLLTLEAAIPMLIGSNIGTAITAFLASIKASREAKKVAMANAFINLFGMLMFVWWISGFAEIIAQISPKSTLPTGDPMAMAETIPRQIANAHTIFNVVVALIVLPVTNYVARFIDWMLPEKPLPEEVMLQTIYLDESMISTPALGLNLAKQEAIRIGTITQDMVGDVILPFVVKQHHVLEDLVNKEKQIEFLVGEVNAYLMKIIRQGVESERADEAFQIMYTIKELEEIADVIGNLMVQRAELWIKTDAQFSDEGKKELVEYHTLTQKQLSRALEVFKDVNLEKAKRMKAKHKKYRSIASDMEKKHYERLRDAGKKIEETGDTHMELMTRLRTITHHSTNIARILVEWKNW
;
A
#
# COMPACT_ATOMS: atom_id res chain seq x y z
N MET A 1 10.01 -4.26 -0.47
CA MET A 1 9.33 -3.07 0.11
C MET A 1 10.19 -2.40 1.19
N LEU A 2 10.68 -3.15 2.19
CA LEU A 2 11.57 -2.64 3.27
C LEU A 2 12.76 -1.80 2.78
N ARG A 3 13.51 -2.23 1.74
CA ARG A 3 14.70 -1.51 1.25
C ARG A 3 14.41 -0.11 0.68
N ARG A 4 13.18 0.13 0.18
CA ARG A 4 12.75 1.44 -0.34
C ARG A 4 12.19 2.37 0.74
N ILE A 5 11.82 1.81 1.90
CA ILE A 5 11.19 2.51 3.03
C ILE A 5 12.23 2.86 4.09
N ILE A 6 13.14 1.93 4.39
CA ILE A 6 14.14 2.09 5.45
C ILE A 6 15.16 3.16 5.06
N VAL A 7 15.62 3.21 3.81
CA VAL A 7 16.70 4.13 3.39
C VAL A 7 16.32 5.62 3.46
N PRO A 8 15.12 6.07 3.01
CA PRO A 8 14.70 7.46 3.18
C PRO A 8 14.44 7.85 4.64
N VAL A 9 13.85 6.95 5.43
CA VAL A 9 13.64 7.15 6.88
C VAL A 9 14.98 7.23 7.61
N PHE A 10 15.94 6.38 7.23
CA PHE A 10 17.31 6.38 7.73
C PHE A 10 18.01 7.71 7.47
N LEU A 11 17.89 8.26 6.25
CA LEU A 11 18.44 9.58 5.91
C LEU A 11 17.79 10.70 6.74
N LEU A 12 16.47 10.66 6.94
CA LEU A 12 15.73 11.71 7.64
C LEU A 12 16.04 11.76 9.16
N PHE A 13 16.10 10.60 9.82
CA PHE A 13 16.47 10.52 11.25
C PHE A 13 17.95 10.81 11.51
N ILE A 14 18.81 10.64 10.51
CA ILE A 14 20.22 11.06 10.58
C ILE A 14 20.37 12.57 10.38
N THR A 15 19.51 13.20 9.57
CA THR A 15 19.57 14.66 9.33
C THR A 15 18.93 15.51 10.44
N LEU A 16 17.94 14.99 11.16
CA LEU A 16 17.26 15.72 12.25
C LEU A 16 18.22 16.18 13.37
N PRO A 17 19.16 15.34 13.88
CA PRO A 17 20.18 15.78 14.84
C PRO A 17 21.21 16.76 14.25
N ALA A 18 21.51 16.65 12.95
CA ALA A 18 22.48 17.52 12.27
C ALA A 18 21.94 18.94 12.05
N ILE A 19 20.62 19.07 11.83
CA ILE A 19 19.93 20.36 11.73
C ILE A 19 19.80 20.99 13.12
N ALA A 20 19.48 20.22 14.16
CA ALA A 20 19.41 20.70 15.54
C ALA A 20 20.78 21.22 16.06
N ASN A 21 21.89 20.56 15.70
CA ASN A 21 23.24 21.03 16.05
C ASN A 21 23.72 22.24 15.21
N GLY A 22 23.10 22.49 14.05
CA GLY A 22 23.47 23.61 13.16
C GLY A 22 22.85 24.95 13.56
N ILE A 23 21.65 24.93 14.16
CA ILE A 23 20.92 26.15 14.55
C ILE A 23 21.50 26.76 15.84
N SER A 24 21.98 25.94 16.78
CA SER A 24 22.65 26.41 18.02
C SER A 24 23.94 27.21 17.77
N ARG A 25 24.58 27.10 16.59
CA ARG A 25 25.84 27.79 16.30
C ARG A 25 25.68 29.19 15.69
N ASN A 26 24.53 29.52 15.11
CA ASN A 26 24.40 30.78 14.34
C ASN A 26 23.82 31.95 15.16
N ASP A 27 23.06 31.69 16.22
CA ASP A 27 22.42 32.77 16.99
C ASP A 27 23.30 33.34 18.13
N ALA A 28 24.46 32.71 18.41
CA ALA A 28 25.41 33.20 19.41
C ALA A 28 26.43 34.25 18.88
N SER A 29 26.35 34.66 17.60
CA SER A 29 27.39 35.50 16.97
C SER A 29 27.01 36.96 16.71
N ASN A 30 25.79 37.38 17.03
CA ASN A 30 25.35 38.76 16.84
C ASN A 30 24.63 39.28 18.09
N ILE A 31 25.39 39.65 19.12
CA ILE A 31 25.19 40.83 19.98
C ILE A 31 26.49 40.96 20.79
N SER A 32 27.44 41.71 20.25
CA SER A 32 28.49 42.35 21.05
C SER A 32 28.84 43.66 20.37
N THR A 33 28.38 44.78 20.92
CA THR A 33 29.09 46.06 21.00
C THR A 33 28.21 47.17 21.56
N GLN A 34 28.84 48.04 22.36
CA GLN A 34 28.36 49.28 23.01
C GLN A 34 27.56 49.00 24.31
N VAL A 35 27.99 49.45 25.49
CA VAL A 35 28.19 50.84 25.94
C VAL A 35 29.25 50.84 27.07
N ALA A 36 30.39 51.50 26.87
CA ALA A 36 30.82 52.79 27.46
C ALA A 36 31.02 52.83 28.99
N ASP A 37 32.30 52.89 29.31
CA ASP A 37 33.01 53.48 30.46
C ASP A 37 32.27 54.62 31.21
N THR A 38 32.18 54.53 32.54
CA THR A 38 32.39 55.66 33.46
C THR A 38 32.66 55.14 34.88
N THR A 39 33.69 55.71 35.47
CA THR A 39 34.13 55.56 36.86
C THR A 39 33.37 56.52 37.76
N ASP A 40 33.02 56.06 38.97
CA ASP A 40 33.41 56.63 40.27
C ASP A 40 32.30 56.70 41.35
N THR A 41 32.75 56.40 42.58
CA THR A 41 32.22 56.67 43.92
C THR A 41 30.95 55.99 44.46
N ASP A 42 31.19 55.18 45.50
CA ASP A 42 30.53 55.18 46.81
C ASP A 42 29.04 55.55 46.90
N GLN A 43 28.23 54.59 47.34
CA GLN A 43 27.65 54.62 48.69
C GLN A 43 26.84 53.34 48.98
N VAL A 44 27.29 52.59 49.98
CA VAL A 44 26.53 51.49 50.59
C VAL A 44 25.35 52.10 51.36
N LYS A 45 24.18 52.13 50.73
CA LYS A 45 22.90 52.36 51.42
C LYS A 45 22.43 51.06 52.05
N LYS A 46 22.50 50.99 53.39
CA LYS A 46 21.70 50.03 54.17
C LYS A 46 20.22 50.35 53.98
N THR A 47 19.48 49.48 53.30
CA THR A 47 18.01 49.52 53.22
C THR A 47 17.38 48.62 54.29
N THR A 48 16.36 49.18 54.92
CA THR A 48 15.39 48.56 55.84
C THR A 48 14.63 47.42 55.11
N PRO A 49 14.12 46.37 55.78
CA PRO A 49 13.58 45.20 55.08
C PRO A 49 12.25 45.53 54.39
N GLY A 50 12.30 45.73 53.07
CA GLY A 50 11.14 45.73 52.19
C GLY A 50 10.83 44.31 51.71
N HIS A 51 9.58 44.04 51.35
CA HIS A 51 9.21 42.78 50.71
C HIS A 51 9.85 42.71 49.32
N TYR A 52 10.53 41.59 49.05
CA TYR A 52 11.13 41.30 47.76
C TYR A 52 10.43 40.11 47.11
N LEU A 53 10.36 40.11 45.78
CA LEU A 53 9.84 39.01 44.99
C LEU A 53 10.95 38.37 44.16
N LEU A 54 11.08 37.04 44.24
CA LEU A 54 11.93 36.24 43.36
C LEU A 54 11.13 35.78 42.15
N VAL A 55 11.58 36.19 40.97
CA VAL A 55 10.98 35.80 39.69
C VAL A 55 12.00 35.11 38.79
N LYS A 56 11.52 34.20 37.94
CA LYS A 56 12.34 33.60 36.89
C LYS A 56 12.38 34.56 35.68
N PRO A 57 13.56 35.06 35.27
CA PRO A 57 13.67 35.80 34.02
C PRO A 57 13.35 34.89 32.82
N VAL A 58 13.11 35.47 31.64
CA VAL A 58 12.76 34.70 30.43
C VAL A 58 13.84 33.65 30.08
N GLU A 59 15.11 33.99 30.30
CA GLU A 59 16.25 33.10 30.09
C GLU A 59 16.77 32.52 31.43
N SER A 60 15.88 32.06 32.30
CA SER A 60 16.27 31.61 33.66
C SER A 60 17.18 30.38 33.72
N GLY A 61 17.48 29.74 32.59
CA GLY A 61 18.20 28.47 32.51
C GLY A 61 17.46 27.30 33.17
N ASP A 62 16.14 27.39 33.34
CA ASP A 62 15.30 26.30 33.89
C ASP A 62 14.96 25.25 32.82
N ASN A 63 14.62 24.03 33.22
CA ASN A 63 14.25 22.90 32.35
C ASN A 63 15.30 22.52 31.29
N GLN A 64 16.58 22.78 31.56
CA GLN A 64 17.66 22.40 30.65
C GLN A 64 17.95 20.88 30.62
N TYR A 65 18.45 20.42 29.47
CA TYR A 65 18.86 19.04 29.22
C TYR A 65 20.33 18.96 28.96
N GLN A 66 21.00 18.02 29.65
CA GLN A 66 22.40 17.77 29.37
C GLN A 66 22.76 16.30 29.60
N LYS A 67 23.87 15.87 29.01
CA LYS A 67 24.46 14.55 29.31
C LYS A 67 24.85 14.48 30.80
N VAL A 68 24.80 13.27 31.35
CA VAL A 68 25.37 12.99 32.68
C VAL A 68 26.82 13.51 32.80
N ASN A 69 27.19 14.03 33.96
CA ASN A 69 28.52 14.63 34.25
C ASN A 69 28.90 15.82 33.36
N SER A 70 27.95 16.53 32.76
CA SER A 70 28.24 17.69 31.90
C SER A 70 27.57 18.95 32.46
N PRO A 71 28.18 20.14 32.25
CA PRO A 71 27.61 21.41 32.67
C PRO A 71 26.39 21.77 31.83
N LEU A 72 25.40 22.44 32.44
CA LEU A 72 24.33 23.08 31.69
C LEU A 72 24.89 24.13 30.71
N ASP A 73 24.22 24.29 29.57
CA ASP A 73 24.66 25.20 28.51
C ASP A 73 24.43 26.67 28.93
N GLU A 74 23.32 26.93 29.62
CA GLU A 74 22.99 28.23 30.21
C GLU A 74 23.13 28.19 31.75
N PRO A 75 23.56 29.30 32.38
CA PRO A 75 23.52 29.42 33.83
C PRO A 75 22.07 29.49 34.32
N VAL A 76 21.84 29.04 35.54
CA VAL A 76 20.57 29.26 36.22
C VAL A 76 20.54 30.70 36.71
N MET A 77 19.49 31.44 36.36
CA MET A 77 19.33 32.85 36.69
C MET A 77 18.02 33.08 37.42
N VAL A 78 18.04 33.88 38.48
CA VAL A 78 16.85 34.36 39.18
C VAL A 78 16.93 35.87 39.31
N GLN A 79 15.80 36.55 39.21
CA GLN A 79 15.72 38.00 39.32
C GLN A 79 14.97 38.39 40.60
N LEU A 80 15.53 39.38 41.29
CA LEU A 80 14.96 39.96 42.49
C LEU A 80 14.40 41.34 42.18
N ILE A 81 13.13 41.55 42.53
CA ILE A 81 12.44 42.83 42.36
C ILE A 81 11.77 43.27 43.67
N ASP A 82 11.59 44.57 43.84
CA ASP A 82 10.81 45.15 44.94
C ASP A 82 9.30 45.20 44.62
N GLU A 83 8.49 45.70 45.56
CA GLU A 83 7.02 45.86 45.40
C GLU A 83 6.62 46.77 44.24
N ASP A 84 7.52 47.66 43.80
CA ASP A 84 7.33 48.59 42.69
C ASP A 84 7.87 48.01 41.36
N PHE A 85 8.22 46.72 41.32
CA PHE A 85 8.82 46.00 40.19
C PHE A 85 10.21 46.50 39.76
N ASN A 86 10.92 47.24 40.62
CA ASN A 86 12.28 47.67 40.32
C ASN A 86 13.29 46.57 40.70
N PRO A 87 14.37 46.38 39.92
CA PRO A 87 15.41 45.41 40.27
C PRO A 87 16.19 45.78 41.53
N VAL A 88 16.48 44.77 42.36
CA VAL A 88 17.19 44.96 43.64
C VAL A 88 18.60 44.37 43.55
N ALA A 89 19.61 45.25 43.55
CA ALA A 89 21.02 44.89 43.46
C ALA A 89 21.67 44.63 44.84
N GLY A 90 22.72 43.80 44.87
CA GLY A 90 23.54 43.57 46.06
C GLY A 90 22.97 42.60 47.10
N GLN A 91 21.86 41.94 46.82
CA GLN A 91 21.23 40.98 47.73
C GLN A 91 21.76 39.56 47.49
N LEU A 92 21.99 38.80 48.57
CA LEU A 92 22.48 37.43 48.48
C LEU A 92 21.34 36.43 48.22
N VAL A 93 21.49 35.66 47.14
CA VAL A 93 20.62 34.55 46.77
C VAL A 93 21.34 33.23 47.01
N HIS A 94 20.67 32.31 47.70
CA HIS A 94 21.13 30.96 48.00
C HIS A 94 20.51 29.95 47.04
N PHE A 95 21.36 29.16 46.38
CA PHE A 95 21.00 28.04 45.53
C PHE A 95 21.23 26.71 46.28
N ALA A 96 20.16 25.95 46.53
CA ALA A 96 20.22 24.71 47.29
C ALA A 96 19.74 23.52 46.45
N ILE A 97 20.42 22.38 46.59
CA ILE A 97 20.02 21.13 45.93
C ILE A 97 18.78 20.56 46.63
N ILE A 98 17.73 20.29 45.86
CA ILE A 98 16.45 19.74 46.34
C ILE A 98 16.30 18.27 46.01
N LYS A 99 16.59 17.89 44.76
CA LYS A 99 16.39 16.53 44.25
C LYS A 99 17.59 16.07 43.46
N VAL A 100 18.09 14.89 43.81
CA VAL A 100 19.17 14.18 43.11
C VAL A 100 18.74 12.75 42.88
N GLU A 101 19.02 12.22 41.70
CA GLU A 101 18.70 10.82 41.39
C GLU A 101 19.44 9.85 42.34
N LYS A 102 18.77 8.77 42.76
CA LYS A 102 19.32 7.86 43.77
C LYS A 102 20.67 7.29 43.33
N LYS A 103 21.68 7.43 44.19
CA LYS A 103 23.08 7.00 43.97
C LYS A 103 23.78 7.73 42.80
N SER A 104 23.29 8.91 42.40
CA SER A 104 24.01 9.80 41.47
C SER A 104 25.17 10.49 42.20
N LYS A 105 26.29 10.71 41.50
CA LYS A 105 27.47 11.41 42.01
C LYS A 105 27.81 12.59 41.10
N GLY A 106 28.51 13.60 41.60
CA GLY A 106 29.03 14.70 40.78
C GLY A 106 28.01 15.78 40.39
N PHE A 107 26.77 15.72 40.91
CA PHE A 107 25.86 16.86 40.81
C PHE A 107 26.39 18.00 41.68
N SER A 108 26.63 19.17 41.09
CA SER A 108 27.22 20.30 41.80
C SER A 108 26.72 21.65 41.30
N ILE A 109 26.73 22.61 42.23
CA ILE A 109 26.43 24.02 42.00
C ILE A 109 27.77 24.76 42.08
N SER A 110 28.12 25.55 41.07
CA SER A 110 29.42 26.24 41.01
C SER A 110 29.53 27.36 42.05
N SER A 111 28.40 28.00 42.39
CA SER A 111 28.31 28.98 43.46
C SER A 111 26.96 28.81 44.17
N GLU A 112 26.98 28.32 45.40
CA GLU A 112 25.77 28.13 46.23
C GLU A 112 25.19 29.47 46.71
N ILE A 113 25.99 30.52 46.71
CA ILE A 113 25.58 31.89 47.06
C ILE A 113 26.04 32.82 45.93
N SER A 114 25.14 33.68 45.46
CA SER A 114 25.42 34.67 44.41
C SER A 114 24.72 35.99 44.76
N SER A 115 25.41 37.12 44.55
CA SER A 115 24.83 38.45 44.77
C SER A 115 24.09 38.91 43.52
N THR A 116 22.94 39.58 43.68
CA THR A 116 22.23 40.20 42.57
C THR A 116 23.02 41.35 41.96
N ASP A 117 23.03 41.46 40.63
CA ASP A 117 23.65 42.56 39.88
C ASP A 117 22.76 43.82 39.80
N SER A 118 23.15 44.82 39.01
CA SER A 118 22.37 46.06 38.82
C SER A 118 20.98 45.85 38.20
N ASN A 119 20.76 44.71 37.54
CA ASN A 119 19.48 44.30 36.98
C ASN A 119 18.71 43.35 37.93
N GLY A 120 19.17 43.22 39.18
CA GLY A 120 18.57 42.35 40.18
C GLY A 120 18.80 40.86 39.94
N ILE A 121 19.71 40.47 39.04
CA ILE A 121 19.87 39.07 38.63
C ILE A 121 21.00 38.41 39.44
N ALA A 122 20.72 37.26 40.02
CA ALA A 122 21.72 36.36 40.59
C ALA A 122 21.79 35.08 39.73
N SER A 123 23.01 34.59 39.47
CA SER A 123 23.20 33.41 38.63
C SER A 123 24.19 32.38 39.20
N THR A 124 24.03 31.12 38.79
CA THR A 124 24.94 30.02 39.12
C THR A 124 25.03 28.99 38.00
N LYS A 125 26.17 28.28 37.88
CA LYS A 125 26.36 27.21 36.89
C LYS A 125 26.17 25.84 37.52
N ILE A 126 25.47 24.95 36.84
CA ILE A 126 25.14 23.61 37.32
C ILE A 126 25.88 22.54 36.51
N ILE A 127 26.42 21.54 37.19
CA ILE A 127 26.97 20.32 36.56
C ILE A 127 26.06 19.15 36.94
N LEU A 128 25.52 18.45 35.94
CA LEU A 128 24.61 17.33 36.16
C LEU A 128 25.34 16.10 36.71
N GLY A 129 24.64 15.32 37.54
CA GLY A 129 25.19 14.12 38.14
C GLY A 129 25.41 12.97 37.15
N SER A 130 26.00 11.88 37.66
CA SER A 130 26.44 10.71 36.90
C SER A 130 25.33 9.77 36.45
N ARG A 131 24.06 10.05 36.81
CA ARG A 131 22.90 9.21 36.46
C ARG A 131 21.87 9.97 35.65
N PRO A 132 21.26 9.35 34.64
CA PRO A 132 20.14 9.97 33.96
C PRO A 132 18.95 10.11 34.91
N GLY A 133 18.19 11.18 34.78
CA GLY A 133 17.10 11.48 35.70
C GLY A 133 16.90 12.97 35.87
N GLU A 134 15.98 13.32 36.76
CA GLU A 134 15.61 14.69 37.07
C GLU A 134 16.39 15.18 38.29
N TYR A 135 16.92 16.39 38.19
CA TYR A 135 17.66 17.09 39.24
C TYR A 135 16.92 18.38 39.52
N GLN A 136 16.82 18.77 40.78
CA GLN A 136 16.17 20.03 41.15
C GLN A 136 17.02 20.82 42.11
N ILE A 137 17.00 22.14 41.95
CA ILE A 137 17.54 23.10 42.91
C ILE A 137 16.49 24.15 43.25
N ALA A 138 16.66 24.85 44.36
CA ALA A 138 15.85 25.97 44.78
C ALA A 138 16.72 27.23 44.87
N ALA A 139 16.21 28.37 44.42
CA ALA A 139 16.77 29.69 44.70
C ALA A 139 15.92 30.38 45.78
N ARG A 140 16.57 30.95 46.79
CA ARG A 140 15.92 31.66 47.91
C ARG A 140 16.78 32.82 48.43
N ILE A 141 16.18 33.81 49.07
CA ILE A 141 16.89 34.93 49.71
C ILE A 141 17.13 34.60 51.19
N GLU A 142 18.26 35.02 51.76
CA GLU A 142 18.60 34.77 53.17
C GLU A 142 17.70 35.51 54.16
N SER A 143 17.21 36.70 53.80
CA SER A 143 16.41 37.57 54.68
C SER A 143 14.94 37.17 54.81
N ASP A 144 14.45 36.24 53.99
CA ASP A 144 13.05 35.79 53.99
C ASP A 144 12.97 34.28 53.75
N LEU A 145 13.22 33.51 54.82
CA LEU A 145 13.42 32.05 54.77
C LEU A 145 12.15 31.24 54.45
N ASP A 146 10.96 31.85 54.55
CA ASP A 146 9.68 31.12 54.54
C ASP A 146 8.72 31.49 53.38
N ARG A 147 9.01 32.49 52.54
CA ARG A 147 7.96 33.05 51.66
C ARG A 147 8.23 33.14 50.17
N ASP A 148 9.46 32.99 49.67
CA ASP A 148 9.68 33.01 48.21
C ASP A 148 10.79 32.06 47.76
N ILE A 149 10.39 30.94 47.15
CA ILE A 149 11.29 29.88 46.66
C ILE A 149 11.01 29.64 45.18
N GLN A 150 12.02 29.81 44.35
CA GLN A 150 11.96 29.44 42.94
C GLN A 150 12.63 28.08 42.72
N LEU A 151 11.85 27.09 42.28
CA LEU A 151 12.33 25.75 41.98
C LEU A 151 12.77 25.65 40.52
N TYR A 152 13.96 25.09 40.29
CA TYR A 152 14.50 24.81 38.96
C TYR A 152 14.67 23.32 38.78
N THR A 153 14.33 22.82 37.60
CA THR A 153 14.38 21.40 37.22
C THR A 153 15.33 21.23 36.04
N PHE A 154 16.15 20.19 36.09
CA PHE A 154 17.09 19.84 35.02
C PHE A 154 17.06 18.34 34.77
N HIS A 155 17.45 17.94 33.57
CA HIS A 155 17.34 16.55 33.16
C HIS A 155 18.65 16.02 32.59
N ALA A 156 19.23 15.05 33.29
CA ALA A 156 20.41 14.35 32.81
C ALA A 156 20.02 13.20 31.88
N ARG A 157 20.69 13.09 30.74
CA ARG A 157 20.53 11.98 29.78
C ARG A 157 21.82 11.17 29.66
N LYS A 158 21.71 9.88 29.32
CA LYS A 158 22.89 9.05 29.03
C LYS A 158 23.63 9.62 27.82
N SER A 159 24.98 9.55 27.78
CA SER A 159 25.75 10.09 26.65
C SER A 159 25.34 9.51 25.28
N ASN A 160 24.88 8.25 25.25
CA ASN A 160 24.41 7.55 24.05
C ASN A 160 22.89 7.65 23.80
N TRP A 161 22.17 8.59 24.43
CA TRP A 161 20.71 8.66 24.32
C TRP A 161 20.22 8.84 22.88
N VAL A 162 20.88 9.69 22.09
CA VAL A 162 20.54 9.92 20.67
C VAL A 162 20.71 8.64 19.87
N PHE A 163 21.81 7.91 20.09
CA PHE A 163 22.07 6.65 19.42
C PHE A 163 20.99 5.60 19.75
N MET A 164 20.61 5.50 21.03
CA MET A 164 19.53 4.60 21.47
C MET A 164 18.16 5.00 20.91
N LEU A 165 17.90 6.31 20.80
CA LEU A 165 16.69 6.84 20.17
C LEU A 165 16.61 6.42 18.70
N VAL A 166 17.68 6.64 17.94
CA VAL A 166 17.72 6.32 16.50
C VAL A 166 17.57 4.81 16.28
N ILE A 167 18.29 3.98 17.03
CA ILE A 167 18.18 2.52 16.91
C ILE A 167 16.81 2.01 17.36
N GLY A 168 16.29 2.53 18.48
CA GLY A 168 14.98 2.17 18.98
C GLY A 168 13.88 2.52 17.97
N LEU A 169 13.94 3.71 17.38
CA LEU A 169 12.96 4.10 16.38
C LEU A 169 13.09 3.31 15.08
N LEU A 170 14.29 3.10 14.54
CA LEU A 170 14.50 2.32 13.32
C LEU A 170 14.18 0.83 13.52
N GLY A 171 14.61 0.25 14.63
CA GLY A 171 14.34 -1.15 14.98
C GLY A 171 12.87 -1.38 15.27
N GLY A 172 12.25 -0.48 16.04
CA GLY A 172 10.80 -0.50 16.30
C GLY A 172 9.97 -0.31 15.04
N LEU A 173 10.35 0.60 14.14
CA LEU A 173 9.72 0.77 12.84
C LEU A 173 9.91 -0.46 11.94
N GLY A 174 11.10 -1.05 11.94
CA GLY A 174 11.39 -2.29 11.20
C GLY A 174 10.50 -3.44 11.65
N LEU A 175 10.36 -3.64 12.96
CA LEU A 175 9.43 -4.62 13.54
C LEU A 175 7.97 -4.27 13.23
N PHE A 176 7.60 -3.00 13.34
CA PHE A 176 6.25 -2.53 13.02
C PHE A 176 5.86 -2.87 11.56
N LEU A 177 6.73 -2.54 10.60
CA LEU A 177 6.51 -2.82 9.18
C LEU A 177 6.52 -4.33 8.88
N LEU A 178 7.44 -5.08 9.50
CA LEU A 178 7.47 -6.55 9.38
C LEU A 178 6.17 -7.17 9.90
N GLY A 179 5.70 -6.72 11.06
CA GLY A 179 4.44 -7.16 11.65
C GLY A 179 3.25 -6.86 10.74
N MET A 180 3.19 -5.65 10.15
CA MET A 180 2.18 -5.29 9.16
C MET A 180 2.22 -6.21 7.92
N GLU A 181 3.41 -6.51 7.40
CA GLU A 181 3.60 -7.38 6.23
C GLU A 181 3.14 -8.82 6.53
N MET A 182 3.61 -9.40 7.64
CA MET A 182 3.20 -10.73 8.08
C MET A 182 1.69 -10.83 8.32
N MET A 183 1.11 -9.81 8.95
CA MET A 183 -0.33 -9.73 9.17
C MET A 183 -1.10 -9.70 7.85
N SER A 184 -0.71 -8.81 6.92
CA SER A 184 -1.33 -8.69 5.60
C SER A 184 -1.25 -10.00 4.81
N GLU A 185 -0.09 -10.66 4.80
CA GLU A 185 0.06 -11.96 4.14
C GLU A 185 -0.78 -13.06 4.78
N GLY A 186 -0.79 -13.16 6.11
CA GLY A 186 -1.60 -14.14 6.83
C GLY A 186 -3.09 -13.97 6.52
N MET A 187 -3.59 -12.73 6.50
CA MET A 187 -4.97 -12.42 6.15
C MET A 187 -5.29 -12.73 4.69
N LYS A 188 -4.38 -12.41 3.76
CA LYS A 188 -4.52 -12.75 2.33
C LYS A 188 -4.59 -14.27 2.11
N LYS A 189 -3.68 -15.03 2.72
CA LYS A 189 -3.66 -16.50 2.62
C LYS A 189 -4.90 -17.12 3.27
N SER A 190 -5.35 -16.57 4.40
CA SER A 190 -6.59 -16.99 5.07
C SER A 190 -7.84 -16.68 4.24
N ALA A 191 -7.85 -15.60 3.47
CA ALA A 191 -8.96 -15.23 2.61
C ALA A 191 -9.12 -16.13 1.36
N GLY A 192 -8.05 -16.78 0.90
CA GLY A 192 -8.09 -17.80 -0.17
C GLY A 192 -8.77 -17.33 -1.47
N ASP A 193 -9.67 -18.16 -2.00
CA ASP A 193 -10.40 -17.93 -3.27
C ASP A 193 -11.37 -16.75 -3.26
N LYS A 194 -11.62 -16.12 -2.10
CA LYS A 194 -12.48 -14.93 -2.02
C LYS A 194 -11.93 -13.76 -2.84
N LEU A 195 -10.62 -13.72 -3.08
CA LEU A 195 -10.00 -12.75 -4.00
C LEU A 195 -10.38 -13.01 -5.47
N ARG A 196 -10.63 -14.27 -5.86
CA ARG A 196 -11.13 -14.66 -7.20
C ARG A 196 -12.57 -14.18 -7.40
N THR A 197 -13.38 -14.18 -6.34
CA THR A 197 -14.77 -13.65 -6.34
C THR A 197 -14.84 -12.15 -6.62
N ILE A 198 -13.75 -11.40 -6.46
CA ILE A 198 -13.67 -9.98 -6.85
C ILE A 198 -13.87 -9.83 -8.37
N LEU A 199 -13.30 -10.74 -9.17
CA LEU A 199 -13.43 -10.74 -10.63
C LEU A 199 -14.81 -11.24 -11.09
N SER A 200 -15.46 -12.13 -10.33
CA SER A 200 -16.83 -12.57 -10.66
C SER A 200 -17.90 -11.57 -10.19
N SER A 201 -17.61 -10.77 -9.16
CA SER A 201 -18.50 -9.73 -8.62
C SER A 201 -18.28 -8.35 -9.25
N LEU A 202 -17.86 -8.30 -10.52
CA LEU A 202 -17.78 -7.07 -11.35
C LEU A 202 -19.18 -6.47 -11.57
N THR A 203 -19.75 -5.94 -10.49
CA THR A 203 -21.16 -5.60 -10.34
C THR A 203 -21.51 -4.29 -11.03
N ARG A 204 -22.80 -4.13 -11.34
CA ARG A 204 -23.38 -2.92 -11.96
C ARG A 204 -23.67 -1.81 -10.94
N ASN A 205 -23.59 -2.07 -9.63
CA ASN A 205 -24.05 -1.17 -8.57
C ASN A 205 -22.87 -0.50 -7.83
N ARG A 206 -22.89 0.84 -7.73
CA ARG A 206 -21.86 1.64 -7.05
C ARG A 206 -21.73 1.35 -5.55
N ILE A 207 -22.81 0.98 -4.87
CA ILE A 207 -22.79 0.64 -3.43
C ILE A 207 -22.05 -0.68 -3.22
N VAL A 208 -22.31 -1.67 -4.09
CA VAL A 208 -21.61 -2.96 -4.06
C VAL A 208 -20.12 -2.76 -4.38
N ALA A 209 -19.79 -1.86 -5.31
CA ALA A 209 -18.40 -1.48 -5.59
C ALA A 209 -17.69 -0.88 -4.38
N LEU A 210 -18.36 0.00 -3.61
CA LEU A 210 -17.83 0.55 -2.35
C LEU A 210 -17.63 -0.55 -1.29
N GLY A 211 -18.61 -1.42 -1.10
CA GLY A 211 -18.49 -2.56 -0.18
C GLY A 211 -17.32 -3.47 -0.55
N LEU A 212 -17.17 -3.76 -1.84
CA LEU A 212 -16.07 -4.57 -2.38
C LEU A 212 -14.71 -3.91 -2.10
N GLY A 213 -14.54 -2.62 -2.41
CA GLY A 213 -13.29 -1.90 -2.13
C GLY A 213 -12.93 -1.88 -0.66
N THR A 214 -13.93 -1.68 0.20
CA THR A 214 -13.79 -1.69 1.67
C THR A 214 -13.30 -3.05 2.15
N PHE A 215 -13.97 -4.12 1.73
CA PHE A 215 -13.65 -5.48 2.13
C PHE A 215 -12.26 -5.91 1.63
N VAL A 216 -11.96 -5.65 0.36
CA VAL A 216 -10.67 -6.00 -0.26
C VAL A 216 -9.53 -5.28 0.45
N THR A 217 -9.69 -3.97 0.70
CA THR A 217 -8.65 -3.19 1.35
C THR A 217 -8.51 -3.53 2.82
N MET A 218 -9.59 -3.90 3.52
CA MET A 218 -9.51 -4.40 4.88
C MET A 218 -8.69 -5.69 4.99
N ILE A 219 -8.83 -6.60 4.02
CA ILE A 219 -8.06 -7.86 3.98
C ILE A 219 -6.61 -7.60 3.55
N ILE A 220 -6.42 -6.84 2.47
CA ILE A 220 -5.08 -6.56 1.90
C ILE A 220 -4.30 -5.58 2.79
N GLN A 221 -5.01 -4.73 3.54
CA GLN A 221 -4.49 -3.62 4.35
C GLN A 221 -3.71 -2.56 3.57
N SER A 222 -3.97 -2.42 2.27
CA SER A 222 -3.32 -1.42 1.43
C SER A 222 -4.23 -0.93 0.31
N SER A 223 -4.77 0.29 0.46
CA SER A 223 -5.52 0.97 -0.61
C SER A 223 -4.66 1.28 -1.83
N SER A 224 -3.35 1.46 -1.63
CA SER A 224 -2.39 1.61 -2.72
C SER A 224 -2.32 0.34 -3.57
N ALA A 225 -2.22 -0.84 -2.93
CA ALA A 225 -2.29 -2.12 -3.65
C ALA A 225 -3.64 -2.31 -4.36
N THR A 226 -4.75 -1.93 -3.73
CA THR A 226 -6.07 -1.95 -4.37
C THR A 226 -6.17 -0.99 -5.55
N SER A 227 -5.57 0.20 -5.47
CA SER A 227 -5.56 1.16 -6.58
C SER A 227 -4.71 0.68 -7.75
N VAL A 228 -3.53 0.09 -7.48
CA VAL A 228 -2.70 -0.58 -8.50
C VAL A 228 -3.49 -1.71 -9.17
N MET A 229 -4.21 -2.50 -8.38
CA MET A 229 -5.06 -3.57 -8.91
C MET A 229 -6.18 -3.04 -9.82
N LEU A 230 -6.81 -1.92 -9.45
CA LEU A 230 -7.84 -1.29 -10.29
C LEU A 230 -7.27 -0.71 -11.59
N VAL A 231 -6.09 -0.09 -11.54
CA VAL A 231 -5.34 0.34 -12.73
C VAL A 231 -5.13 -0.85 -13.65
N GLY A 232 -4.69 -1.99 -13.11
CA GLY A 232 -4.46 -3.20 -13.87
C GLY A 232 -5.72 -3.81 -14.49
N PHE A 233 -6.84 -3.85 -13.76
CA PHE A 233 -8.12 -4.35 -14.28
C PHE A 233 -8.71 -3.48 -15.39
N VAL A 234 -8.48 -2.17 -15.32
CA VAL A 234 -8.88 -1.26 -16.41
C VAL A 234 -7.91 -1.37 -17.58
N ASN A 235 -6.61 -1.55 -17.32
CA ASN A 235 -5.60 -1.77 -18.35
C ASN A 235 -5.90 -3.03 -19.17
N SER A 236 -6.26 -4.12 -18.47
CA SER A 236 -6.62 -5.43 -19.03
C SER A 236 -8.04 -5.49 -19.63
N LYS A 237 -8.75 -4.36 -19.73
CA LYS A 237 -10.16 -4.27 -20.19
C LYS A 237 -11.17 -5.15 -19.44
N LEU A 238 -10.80 -5.72 -18.29
CA LEU A 238 -11.73 -6.47 -17.44
C LEU A 238 -12.74 -5.58 -16.72
N MET A 239 -12.37 -4.31 -16.51
CA MET A 239 -13.23 -3.34 -15.85
C MET A 239 -13.24 -2.01 -16.62
N LYS A 240 -14.41 -1.37 -16.64
CA LYS A 240 -14.51 0.03 -17.10
C LYS A 240 -14.08 0.97 -15.98
N PHE A 241 -13.33 2.01 -16.33
CA PHE A 241 -12.88 3.07 -15.41
C PHE A 241 -13.98 3.54 -14.44
N ARG A 242 -15.18 3.87 -14.93
CA ARG A 242 -16.29 4.40 -14.11
C ARG A 242 -16.63 3.54 -12.88
N ARG A 243 -16.42 2.23 -12.95
CA ARG A 243 -16.70 1.30 -11.84
C ARG A 243 -15.64 1.38 -10.74
N THR A 244 -14.41 1.73 -11.10
CA THR A 244 -13.29 1.84 -10.16
C THR A 244 -13.52 2.91 -9.10
N ILE A 245 -14.24 3.99 -9.44
CA ILE A 245 -14.51 5.12 -8.53
C ILE A 245 -15.17 4.63 -7.23
N GLY A 246 -16.19 3.78 -7.32
CA GLY A 246 -16.84 3.20 -6.14
C GLY A 246 -15.89 2.34 -5.31
N ILE A 247 -15.05 1.55 -5.98
CA ILE A 247 -14.07 0.67 -5.31
C ILE A 247 -12.97 1.50 -4.63
N ILE A 248 -12.51 2.60 -5.23
CA ILE A 248 -11.55 3.53 -4.64
C ILE A 248 -12.12 4.14 -3.35
N LEU A 249 -13.36 4.62 -3.36
CA LEU A 249 -14.03 5.13 -2.15
C LEU A 249 -14.09 4.07 -1.05
N GLY A 250 -14.44 2.84 -1.41
CA GLY A 250 -14.40 1.72 -0.49
C GLY A 250 -13.01 1.44 0.05
N ALA A 251 -11.99 1.46 -0.80
CA ALA A 251 -10.61 1.21 -0.40
C ALA A 251 -10.10 2.23 0.62
N ASN A 252 -10.47 3.49 0.43
CA ASN A 252 -10.18 4.56 1.38
C ASN A 252 -10.82 4.28 2.77
N ILE A 253 -12.07 3.82 2.82
CA ILE A 253 -12.71 3.39 4.07
C ILE A 253 -11.98 2.18 4.67
N GLY A 254 -11.68 1.15 3.85
CA GLY A 254 -11.05 -0.08 4.31
C GLY A 254 -9.68 0.12 4.94
N THR A 255 -8.91 1.12 4.48
CA THR A 255 -7.59 1.45 5.02
C THR A 255 -7.65 1.90 6.49
N THR A 256 -8.79 2.43 6.93
CA THR A 256 -8.95 2.98 8.28
C THR A 256 -8.97 1.90 9.37
N ILE A 257 -9.18 0.64 8.99
CA ILE A 257 -9.15 -0.49 9.92
C ILE A 257 -7.79 -0.64 10.59
N THR A 258 -6.69 -0.41 9.86
CA THR A 258 -5.35 -0.51 10.47
C THR A 258 -5.16 0.54 11.57
N ALA A 259 -5.59 1.79 11.35
CA ALA A 259 -5.53 2.85 12.35
C ALA A 259 -6.41 2.52 13.57
N GLN A 260 -7.61 1.99 13.33
CA GLN A 260 -8.51 1.53 14.40
C GLN A 260 -7.87 0.44 15.26
N LEU A 261 -7.26 -0.57 14.64
CA LEU A 261 -6.56 -1.66 15.34
C LEU A 261 -5.42 -1.11 16.20
N ILE A 262 -4.57 -0.25 15.63
CA ILE A 262 -3.43 0.37 16.33
C ILE A 262 -3.88 1.19 17.55
N ALA A 263 -4.98 1.93 17.43
CA ALA A 263 -5.46 2.82 18.47
C ALA A 263 -6.09 2.12 19.70
N PHE A 264 -6.28 0.80 19.67
CA PHE A 264 -6.80 0.02 20.82
C PHE A 264 -5.80 -0.22 21.95
N LYS A 265 -4.58 0.36 21.89
CA LYS A 265 -3.53 0.20 22.92
C LYS A 265 -3.26 -1.26 23.31
N LEU A 266 -3.26 -2.17 22.33
CA LEU A 266 -2.97 -3.60 22.56
C LEU A 266 -1.48 -3.91 22.79
N THR A 267 -0.69 -2.88 23.04
CA THR A 267 0.76 -2.95 23.26
C THR A 267 1.11 -3.90 24.41
N ASP A 268 0.35 -3.88 25.50
CA ASP A 268 0.58 -4.72 26.68
C ASP A 268 0.36 -6.21 26.39
N TYR A 269 -0.49 -6.54 25.40
CA TYR A 269 -0.77 -7.91 24.97
C TYR A 269 0.13 -8.38 23.82
N SER A 270 1.04 -7.54 23.33
CA SER A 270 1.89 -7.85 22.18
C SER A 270 2.65 -9.17 22.32
N LEU A 271 3.31 -9.41 23.47
CA LEU A 271 4.05 -10.65 23.73
C LEU A 271 3.14 -11.89 23.81
N LEU A 272 1.93 -11.75 24.37
CA LEU A 272 0.94 -12.83 24.39
C LEU A 272 0.50 -13.19 22.97
N MET A 273 0.25 -12.18 22.14
CA MET A 273 -0.12 -12.39 20.74
C MET A 273 1.02 -13.02 19.94
N ILE A 274 2.28 -12.64 20.20
CA ILE A 274 3.46 -13.30 19.62
C ILE A 274 3.48 -14.77 20.01
N ALA A 275 3.31 -15.09 21.29
CA ALA A 275 3.33 -16.49 21.77
C ALA A 275 2.21 -17.33 21.12
N ILE A 276 0.97 -16.83 21.10
CA ILE A 276 -0.17 -17.51 20.50
C ILE A 276 0.01 -17.66 18.99
N GLY A 277 0.40 -16.58 18.30
CA GLY A 277 0.61 -16.56 16.86
C GLY A 277 1.71 -17.51 16.42
N PHE A 278 2.85 -17.51 17.14
CA PHE A 278 3.93 -18.47 16.94
C PHE A 278 3.45 -19.91 17.13
N GLY A 279 2.69 -20.17 18.20
CA GLY A 279 2.14 -21.50 18.47
C GLY A 279 1.22 -22.00 17.34
N PHE A 280 0.28 -21.17 16.88
CA PHE A 280 -0.58 -21.51 15.76
C PHE A 280 0.19 -21.69 14.46
N LEU A 281 1.20 -20.86 14.17
CA LEU A 281 1.97 -20.91 12.93
C LEU A 281 2.82 -22.19 12.84
N TYR A 282 3.52 -22.55 13.91
CA TYR A 282 4.51 -23.63 13.89
C TYR A 282 3.98 -24.99 14.37
N PHE A 283 2.98 -25.02 15.27
CA PHE A 283 2.46 -26.29 15.81
C PHE A 283 1.14 -26.76 15.17
N SER A 284 0.43 -25.91 14.41
CA SER A 284 -0.79 -26.35 13.73
C SER A 284 -0.50 -27.23 12.52
N LYS A 285 -1.24 -28.33 12.36
CA LYS A 285 -1.18 -29.18 11.15
C LYS A 285 -2.04 -28.67 9.99
N LYS A 286 -3.11 -27.90 10.28
CA LYS A 286 -4.03 -27.36 9.26
C LYS A 286 -3.56 -26.00 8.74
N GLN A 287 -3.52 -25.83 7.42
CA GLN A 287 -3.04 -24.60 6.78
C GLN A 287 -3.82 -23.34 7.19
N GLY A 288 -5.14 -23.41 7.30
CA GLY A 288 -5.94 -22.26 7.72
C GLY A 288 -5.54 -21.70 9.10
N TYR A 289 -5.23 -22.58 10.06
CA TYR A 289 -4.74 -22.16 11.37
C TYR A 289 -3.31 -21.62 11.32
N LYS A 290 -2.48 -22.08 10.40
CA LYS A 290 -1.15 -21.48 10.18
C LYS A 290 -1.26 -20.05 9.65
N PHE A 291 -2.17 -19.79 8.71
CA PHE A 291 -2.41 -18.43 8.19
C PHE A 291 -2.99 -17.49 9.24
N LEU A 292 -3.90 -17.99 10.07
CA LEU A 292 -4.39 -17.25 11.24
C LEU A 292 -3.24 -16.97 12.24
N GLY A 293 -2.40 -17.97 12.51
CA GLY A 293 -1.20 -17.82 13.34
C GLY A 293 -0.22 -16.78 12.81
N GLN A 294 0.06 -16.78 11.48
CA GLN A 294 0.87 -15.75 10.82
C GLN A 294 0.26 -14.36 11.02
N SER A 295 -1.07 -14.25 10.94
CA SER A 295 -1.79 -12.98 11.13
C SER A 295 -1.64 -12.46 12.57
N ILE A 296 -1.88 -13.31 13.55
CA ILE A 296 -1.79 -12.99 14.99
C ILE A 296 -0.34 -12.67 15.39
N LEU A 297 0.63 -13.44 14.88
CA LEU A 297 2.05 -13.20 15.11
C LEU A 297 2.48 -11.85 14.54
N GLY A 298 2.10 -11.55 13.30
CA GLY A 298 2.36 -10.26 12.67
C GLY A 298 1.76 -9.10 13.48
N PHE A 299 0.54 -9.27 13.97
CA PHE A 299 -0.09 -8.31 14.87
C PHE A 299 0.71 -8.12 16.16
N GLY A 300 1.11 -9.19 16.85
CA GLY A 300 1.94 -9.08 18.06
C GLY A 300 3.28 -8.37 17.82
N ILE A 301 3.98 -8.71 16.73
CA ILE A 301 5.24 -8.05 16.33
C ILE A 301 5.01 -6.56 16.02
N LEU A 302 3.91 -6.23 15.35
CA LEU A 302 3.53 -4.84 15.04
C LEU A 302 3.42 -4.01 16.33
N PHE A 303 2.65 -4.49 17.31
CA PHE A 303 2.48 -3.80 18.59
C PHE A 303 3.77 -3.73 19.40
N PHE A 304 4.58 -4.79 19.38
CA PHE A 304 5.89 -4.77 20.02
C PHE A 304 6.85 -3.74 19.37
N GLY A 305 6.79 -3.60 18.04
CA GLY A 305 7.49 -2.52 17.33
C GLY A 305 7.05 -1.12 17.78
N MET A 306 5.74 -0.91 17.97
CA MET A 306 5.21 0.35 18.51
C MET A 306 5.63 0.61 19.95
N HIS A 307 5.73 -0.43 20.78
CA HIS A 307 6.28 -0.32 22.13
C HIS A 307 7.71 0.21 22.11
N ILE A 308 8.58 -0.38 21.28
CA ILE A 308 9.97 0.04 21.17
C ILE A 308 10.08 1.48 20.65
N MET A 309 9.28 1.85 19.64
CA MET A 309 9.25 3.25 19.15
C MET A 309 8.79 4.22 20.24
N SER A 310 7.77 3.84 21.02
CA SER A 310 7.24 4.63 22.13
C SER A 310 8.30 4.90 23.20
N GLU A 311 9.01 3.86 23.64
CA GLU A 311 10.10 3.97 24.62
C GLU A 311 11.26 4.83 24.08
N ALA A 312 11.61 4.67 22.80
CA ALA A 312 12.68 5.45 22.16
C ALA A 312 12.32 6.95 22.05
N MET A 313 11.03 7.27 21.90
CA MET A 313 10.51 8.64 21.82
C MET A 313 10.25 9.28 23.17
N TYR A 314 10.29 8.54 24.28
CA TYR A 314 10.03 9.07 25.61
C TYR A 314 10.89 10.31 25.97
N PRO A 315 12.21 10.34 25.70
CA PRO A 315 13.04 11.52 25.98
C PRO A 315 12.68 12.75 25.13
N MET A 316 11.93 12.59 24.04
CA MET A 316 11.57 13.70 23.15
C MET A 316 10.43 14.56 23.72
N ARG A 317 9.66 14.03 24.68
CA ARG A 317 8.58 14.76 25.38
C ARG A 317 9.01 16.05 26.04
N SER A 318 10.31 16.16 26.27
CA SER A 318 10.87 17.21 27.08
C SER A 318 12.00 17.94 26.33
N TYR A 319 12.30 17.57 25.09
CA TYR A 319 13.33 18.24 24.29
C TYR A 319 12.75 19.44 23.51
N THR A 320 12.98 20.66 24.01
CA THR A 320 12.39 21.92 23.50
C THR A 320 12.47 22.10 21.98
N PRO A 321 13.63 21.93 21.30
CA PRO A 321 13.70 22.14 19.85
C PRO A 321 12.77 21.20 19.05
N PHE A 322 12.50 20.00 19.59
CA PHE A 322 11.57 19.07 18.96
C PHE A 322 10.11 19.42 19.26
N ILE A 323 9.79 19.91 20.46
CA ILE A 323 8.45 20.41 20.79
C ILE A 323 8.12 21.61 19.90
N GLU A 324 9.05 22.56 19.74
CA GLU A 324 8.89 23.71 18.84
C GLU A 324 8.69 23.28 17.38
N LEU A 325 9.46 22.29 16.91
CA LEU A 325 9.26 21.71 15.58
C LEU A 325 7.84 21.13 15.42
N LEU A 326 7.31 20.46 16.44
CA LEU A 326 5.96 19.89 16.42
C LEU A 326 4.87 20.97 16.45
N LEU A 327 5.07 22.09 17.15
CA LEU A 327 4.16 23.23 17.13
C LEU A 327 3.99 23.81 15.72
N HIS A 328 5.06 23.83 14.91
CA HIS A 328 4.93 24.25 13.51
C HIS A 328 4.01 23.33 12.69
N LEU A 329 3.86 22.06 13.07
CA LEU A 329 2.96 21.11 12.40
C LEU A 329 1.48 21.37 12.67
N GLU A 330 1.15 22.22 13.64
CA GLU A 330 -0.23 22.72 13.82
C GLU A 330 -0.67 23.61 12.65
N ASN A 331 0.28 24.16 11.88
CA ASN A 331 -0.05 24.80 10.61
C ASN A 331 -0.64 23.75 9.64
N PRO A 332 -1.91 23.88 9.22
CA PRO A 332 -2.57 22.86 8.41
C PRO A 332 -1.86 22.52 7.11
N LEU A 333 -1.27 23.51 6.43
CA LEU A 333 -0.59 23.31 5.16
C LEU A 333 0.71 22.52 5.35
N LEU A 334 1.46 22.83 6.41
CA LEU A 334 2.68 22.11 6.73
C LEU A 334 2.37 20.67 7.15
N GLY A 335 1.37 20.46 8.00
CA GLY A 335 0.93 19.14 8.39
C GLY A 335 0.48 18.29 7.20
N ILE A 336 -0.32 18.85 6.27
CA ILE A 336 -0.72 18.17 5.03
C ILE A 336 0.50 17.81 4.17
N LEU A 337 1.44 18.74 4.00
CA LEU A 337 2.65 18.49 3.20
C LEU A 337 3.50 17.37 3.79
N VAL A 338 3.72 17.39 5.11
CA VAL A 338 4.45 16.35 5.83
C VAL A 338 3.75 15.00 5.66
N GLY A 339 2.44 14.94 5.89
CA GLY A 339 1.68 13.70 5.72
C GLY A 339 1.74 13.13 4.30
N MET A 340 1.62 14.01 3.30
CA MET A 340 1.72 13.65 1.90
C MET A 340 3.10 13.10 1.55
N LEU A 341 4.17 13.82 1.91
CA LEU A 341 5.55 13.46 1.60
C LEU A 341 5.96 12.16 2.29
N PHE A 342 5.67 12.01 3.59
CA PHE A 342 6.02 10.80 4.31
C PHE A 342 5.24 9.60 3.77
N THR A 343 3.95 9.76 3.46
CA THR A 343 3.20 8.65 2.86
C THR A 343 3.70 8.31 1.47
N ALA A 344 4.09 9.31 0.67
CA ALA A 344 4.72 9.10 -0.63
C ALA A 344 6.03 8.30 -0.51
N LEU A 345 6.88 8.64 0.47
CA LEU A 345 8.17 7.99 0.68
C LEU A 345 8.00 6.57 1.23
N LEU A 346 7.14 6.41 2.24
CA LEU A 346 6.83 5.12 2.86
C LEU A 346 5.97 4.23 1.95
N GLN A 347 5.30 4.82 0.95
CA GLN A 347 4.30 4.15 0.09
C GLN A 347 3.20 3.44 0.91
N SER A 348 2.93 3.94 2.12
CA SER A 348 2.01 3.33 3.08
C SER A 348 1.45 4.39 4.04
N SER A 349 0.18 4.75 3.87
CA SER A 349 -0.51 5.69 4.77
C SER A 349 -0.70 5.07 6.16
N SER A 350 -1.03 3.78 6.25
CA SER A 350 -1.16 3.08 7.54
C SER A 350 0.12 3.10 8.37
N ALA A 351 1.29 3.04 7.71
CA ALA A 351 2.56 3.15 8.43
C ALA A 351 2.79 4.55 8.99
N PHE A 352 2.53 5.59 8.18
CA PHE A 352 2.63 6.97 8.63
C PHE A 352 1.63 7.31 9.75
N ILE A 353 0.38 6.85 9.62
CA ILE A 353 -0.64 7.01 10.67
C ILE A 353 -0.25 6.26 11.94
N GLY A 354 0.36 5.07 11.83
CA GLY A 354 0.92 4.35 12.98
C GLY A 354 1.97 5.17 13.74
N ILE A 355 2.91 5.81 13.02
CA ILE A 355 3.90 6.74 13.62
C ILE A 355 3.20 7.93 14.29
N THR A 356 2.21 8.50 13.60
CA THR A 356 1.40 9.63 14.13
C THR A 356 0.69 9.23 15.44
N ILE A 357 0.13 8.03 15.51
CA ILE A 357 -0.50 7.48 16.72
C ILE A 357 0.53 7.22 17.82
N VAL A 358 1.74 6.75 17.49
CA VAL A 358 2.82 6.59 18.49
C VAL A 358 3.21 7.94 19.09
N LEU A 359 3.38 8.98 18.27
CA LEU A 359 3.66 10.34 18.76
C LEU A 359 2.53 10.85 19.67
N ALA A 360 1.27 10.65 19.26
CA ALA A 360 0.11 11.01 20.09
C ALA A 360 0.04 10.21 21.41
N THR A 361 0.39 8.93 21.40
CA THR A 361 0.48 8.09 22.62
C THR A 361 1.58 8.58 23.55
N GLN A 362 2.58 9.28 23.00
CA GLN A 362 3.61 9.95 23.80
C GLN A 362 3.20 11.36 24.27
N GLY A 363 2.00 11.84 23.98
CA GLY A 363 1.57 13.20 24.29
C GLY A 363 2.32 14.27 23.49
N LEU A 364 3.02 13.88 22.42
CA LEU A 364 3.82 14.77 21.59
C LEU A 364 2.99 15.48 20.52
N LEU A 365 1.84 14.91 20.14
CA LEU A 365 1.06 15.38 19.01
C LEU A 365 -0.38 15.64 19.45
N THR A 366 -0.87 16.85 19.18
CA THR A 366 -2.26 17.26 19.36
C THR A 366 -3.15 16.67 18.27
N LEU A 367 -4.47 16.65 18.48
CA LEU A 367 -5.41 16.21 17.46
C LEU A 367 -5.39 17.17 16.25
N GLU A 368 -5.23 18.46 16.54
CA GLU A 368 -5.17 19.58 15.60
C GLU A 368 -3.96 19.49 14.67
N ALA A 369 -2.81 19.00 15.15
CA ALA A 369 -1.66 18.68 14.31
C ALA A 369 -1.85 17.35 13.54
N ALA A 370 -2.47 16.35 14.17
CA ALA A 370 -2.62 15.02 13.59
C ALA A 370 -3.61 14.96 12.42
N ILE A 371 -4.70 15.74 12.45
CA ILE A 371 -5.72 15.76 11.39
C ILE A 371 -5.15 16.23 10.04
N PRO A 372 -4.45 17.38 9.93
CA PRO A 372 -3.81 17.80 8.69
C PRO A 372 -2.82 16.76 8.16
N MET A 373 -1.99 16.17 9.03
CA MET A 373 -1.06 15.09 8.67
C MET A 373 -1.80 13.87 8.09
N LEU A 374 -2.89 13.46 8.72
CA LEU A 374 -3.74 12.38 8.24
C LEU A 374 -4.36 12.68 6.88
N ILE A 375 -4.88 13.89 6.66
CA ILE A 375 -5.44 14.33 5.38
C ILE A 375 -4.36 14.28 4.29
N GLY A 376 -3.17 14.81 4.59
CA GLY A 376 -2.00 14.72 3.71
C GLY A 376 -1.63 13.29 3.36
N SER A 377 -1.67 12.39 4.35
CA SER A 377 -1.36 10.97 4.15
C SER A 377 -2.27 10.31 3.11
N ASN A 378 -3.56 10.64 3.11
CA ASN A 378 -4.50 10.12 2.12
C ASN A 378 -4.13 10.58 0.70
N ILE A 379 -3.69 11.84 0.52
CA ILE A 379 -3.21 12.32 -0.79
C ILE A 379 -1.95 11.58 -1.23
N GLY A 380 -1.00 11.36 -0.31
CA GLY A 380 0.24 10.65 -0.60
C GLY A 380 0.03 9.25 -1.19
N THR A 381 -1.07 8.56 -0.84
CA THR A 381 -1.39 7.24 -1.40
C THR A 381 -1.60 7.24 -2.93
N ALA A 382 -1.98 8.37 -3.53
CA ALA A 382 -2.26 8.47 -4.96
C ALA A 382 -1.02 8.29 -5.85
N ILE A 383 0.18 8.55 -5.29
CA ILE A 383 1.45 8.43 -6.02
C ILE A 383 1.68 7.00 -6.51
N THR A 384 1.29 6.00 -5.72
CA THR A 384 1.41 4.58 -6.08
C THR A 384 0.60 4.24 -7.34
N ALA A 385 -0.63 4.74 -7.41
CA ALA A 385 -1.52 4.54 -8.55
C ALA A 385 -1.00 5.25 -9.80
N PHE A 386 -0.45 6.46 -9.65
CA PHE A 386 0.21 7.17 -10.75
C PHE A 386 1.38 6.37 -11.29
N LEU A 387 2.29 5.91 -10.42
CA LEU A 387 3.44 5.08 -10.81
C LEU A 387 3.02 3.82 -11.57
N ALA A 388 1.98 3.12 -11.09
CA ALA A 388 1.45 1.94 -11.78
C ALA A 388 0.81 2.27 -13.14
N SER A 389 0.24 3.45 -13.30
CA SER A 389 -0.43 3.86 -14.54
C SER A 389 0.51 4.40 -15.64
N ILE A 390 1.80 4.65 -15.35
CA ILE A 390 2.74 5.33 -16.28
C ILE A 390 2.75 4.66 -17.66
N LYS A 391 2.92 3.33 -17.68
CA LYS A 391 2.97 2.50 -18.90
C LYS A 391 1.62 1.90 -19.29
N ALA A 392 0.55 2.23 -18.57
CA ALA A 392 -0.76 1.66 -18.78
C ALA A 392 -1.57 2.44 -19.83
N SER A 393 -2.67 1.83 -20.27
CA SER A 393 -3.63 2.43 -21.18
C SER A 393 -4.18 3.75 -20.64
N ARG A 394 -4.72 4.58 -21.55
CA ARG A 394 -5.27 5.89 -21.17
C ARG A 394 -6.47 5.75 -20.22
N GLU A 395 -7.28 4.71 -20.40
CA GLU A 395 -8.35 4.34 -19.46
C GLU A 395 -7.80 3.99 -18.07
N ALA A 396 -6.69 3.26 -17.99
CA ALA A 396 -6.07 2.90 -16.72
C ALA A 396 -5.50 4.13 -15.99
N LYS A 397 -4.97 5.12 -16.72
CA LYS A 397 -4.54 6.42 -16.17
C LYS A 397 -5.69 7.20 -15.53
N LYS A 398 -6.92 7.08 -16.05
CA LYS A 398 -8.11 7.71 -15.43
C LYS A 398 -8.35 7.20 -14.01
N VAL A 399 -8.03 5.93 -13.70
CA VAL A 399 -8.15 5.35 -12.35
C VAL A 399 -7.24 6.08 -11.37
N ALA A 400 -5.96 6.28 -11.74
CA ALA A 400 -5.00 6.99 -10.91
C ALA A 400 -5.42 8.46 -10.69
N MET A 401 -5.89 9.12 -11.75
CA MET A 401 -6.42 10.48 -11.67
C MET A 401 -7.66 10.58 -10.78
N ALA A 402 -8.58 9.63 -10.86
CA ALA A 402 -9.76 9.61 -10.00
C ALA A 402 -9.39 9.41 -8.53
N ASN A 403 -8.42 8.54 -8.21
CA ASN A 403 -7.93 8.37 -6.85
C ASN A 403 -7.32 9.67 -6.31
N ALA A 404 -6.45 10.31 -7.10
CA ALA A 404 -5.86 11.61 -6.74
C ALA A 404 -6.93 12.69 -6.54
N PHE A 405 -7.90 12.77 -7.45
CA PHE A 405 -8.99 13.74 -7.39
C PHE A 405 -9.87 13.54 -6.14
N ILE A 406 -10.26 12.31 -5.82
CA ILE A 406 -11.08 12.00 -4.64
C ILE A 406 -10.35 12.40 -3.36
N ASN A 407 -9.05 12.09 -3.24
CA ASN A 407 -8.26 12.44 -2.05
C ASN A 407 -8.04 13.96 -1.96
N LEU A 408 -7.78 14.62 -3.09
CA LEU A 408 -7.66 16.09 -3.15
C LEU A 408 -8.98 16.77 -2.78
N PHE A 409 -10.10 16.28 -3.31
CA PHE A 409 -11.44 16.79 -3.01
C PHE A 409 -11.76 16.64 -1.52
N GLY A 410 -11.48 15.47 -0.94
CA GLY A 410 -11.63 15.26 0.50
C GLY A 410 -10.77 16.22 1.33
N MET A 411 -9.53 16.47 0.94
CA MET A 411 -8.68 17.46 1.60
C MET A 411 -9.28 18.87 1.53
N LEU A 412 -9.67 19.31 0.33
CA LEU A 412 -10.23 20.65 0.12
C LEU A 412 -11.54 20.87 0.89
N MET A 413 -12.30 19.83 1.18
CA MET A 413 -13.48 19.92 2.02
C MET A 413 -13.16 20.21 3.49
N PHE A 414 -12.15 19.54 4.04
CA PHE A 414 -11.88 19.57 5.48
C PHE A 414 -10.82 20.61 5.88
N VAL A 415 -9.94 21.04 4.96
CA VAL A 415 -8.81 21.94 5.28
C VAL A 415 -9.25 23.27 5.89
N TRP A 416 -10.42 23.79 5.50
CA TRP A 416 -10.98 25.05 6.03
C TRP A 416 -11.72 24.88 7.36
N TRP A 417 -11.97 23.64 7.79
CA TRP A 417 -12.81 23.29 8.93
C TRP A 417 -12.15 22.26 9.85
N ILE A 418 -10.82 22.29 9.96
CA ILE A 418 -10.06 21.33 10.77
C ILE A 418 -10.39 21.45 12.25
N SER A 419 -10.43 22.67 12.79
CA SER A 419 -10.72 22.89 14.22
C SER A 419 -12.11 22.40 14.61
N GLY A 420 -13.14 22.75 13.85
CA GLY A 420 -14.50 22.27 14.12
C GLY A 420 -14.64 20.76 13.91
N PHE A 421 -13.92 20.18 12.96
CA PHE A 421 -13.85 18.73 12.81
C PHE A 421 -13.18 18.08 14.04
N ALA A 422 -12.06 18.63 14.53
CA ALA A 422 -11.36 18.15 15.72
C ALA A 422 -12.27 18.15 16.95
N GLU A 423 -13.05 19.22 17.17
CA GLU A 423 -14.02 19.32 18.26
C GLU A 423 -15.08 18.21 18.19
N ILE A 424 -15.67 17.97 17.01
CA ILE A 424 -16.65 16.89 16.81
C ILE A 424 -16.03 15.54 17.13
N ILE A 425 -14.81 15.28 16.62
CA ILE A 425 -14.08 14.04 16.89
C ILE A 425 -13.81 13.87 18.39
N ALA A 426 -13.43 14.94 19.08
CA ALA A 426 -13.18 14.90 20.52
C ALA A 426 -14.45 14.57 21.32
N GLN A 427 -15.62 15.07 20.89
CA GLN A 427 -16.90 14.83 21.56
C GLN A 427 -17.43 13.40 21.41
N ILE A 428 -17.24 12.79 20.23
CA ILE A 428 -17.73 11.43 19.94
C ILE A 428 -16.74 10.33 20.35
N SER A 429 -15.48 10.71 20.65
CA SER A 429 -14.45 9.77 21.07
C SER A 429 -14.53 9.53 22.59
N PRO A 430 -14.04 8.38 23.09
CA PRO A 430 -13.98 8.12 24.53
C PRO A 430 -13.25 9.24 25.28
N LYS A 431 -13.83 9.69 26.39
CA LYS A 431 -13.23 10.69 27.28
C LYS A 431 -12.15 10.04 28.14
N SER A 432 -11.19 10.86 28.60
CA SER A 432 -10.11 10.40 29.48
C SER A 432 -10.68 9.90 30.80
N THR A 433 -10.08 8.83 31.34
CA THR A 433 -10.35 8.34 32.69
C THR A 433 -9.54 9.09 33.75
N LEU A 434 -8.55 9.89 33.31
CA LEU A 434 -7.71 10.71 34.17
C LEU A 434 -8.37 12.07 34.48
N PRO A 435 -8.00 12.72 35.61
CA PRO A 435 -8.52 14.03 35.98
C PRO A 435 -8.24 15.11 34.93
N THR A 436 -9.16 16.06 34.77
CA THR A 436 -8.99 17.22 33.90
C THR A 436 -7.76 18.02 34.33
N GLY A 437 -6.80 18.21 33.42
CA GLY A 437 -5.53 18.89 33.68
C GLY A 437 -4.33 17.96 33.88
N ASP A 438 -4.52 16.63 33.91
CA ASP A 438 -3.41 15.68 33.87
C ASP A 438 -2.75 15.72 32.46
N PRO A 439 -1.43 16.00 32.36
CA PRO A 439 -0.70 15.97 31.09
C PRO A 439 -0.81 14.64 30.32
N MET A 440 -1.10 13.53 31.01
CA MET A 440 -1.28 12.20 30.41
C MET A 440 -2.70 11.94 29.89
N ALA A 441 -3.69 12.78 30.23
CA ALA A 441 -5.06 12.64 29.73
C ALA A 441 -5.15 12.76 28.19
N MET A 442 -4.28 13.59 27.60
CA MET A 442 -4.16 13.73 26.14
C MET A 442 -3.57 12.47 25.50
N ALA A 443 -2.52 11.89 26.09
CA ALA A 443 -1.92 10.62 25.65
C ALA A 443 -2.89 9.42 25.78
N GLU A 444 -3.92 9.54 26.62
CA GLU A 444 -4.97 8.53 26.75
C GLU A 444 -5.92 8.50 25.54
N THR A 445 -6.34 9.68 25.08
CA THR A 445 -7.51 9.86 24.23
C THR A 445 -7.19 10.13 22.76
N ILE A 446 -6.11 10.87 22.48
CA ILE A 446 -5.76 11.32 21.11
C ILE A 446 -5.56 10.14 20.14
N PRO A 447 -4.89 9.02 20.50
CA PRO A 447 -4.77 7.86 19.60
C PRO A 447 -6.11 7.38 19.02
N ARG A 448 -7.15 7.28 19.85
CA ARG A 448 -8.50 6.90 19.42
C ARG A 448 -9.17 7.99 18.60
N GLN A 449 -8.99 9.25 18.97
CA GLN A 449 -9.49 10.40 18.21
C GLN A 449 -8.89 10.43 16.79
N ILE A 450 -7.59 10.19 16.62
CA ILE A 450 -6.94 10.10 15.31
C ILE A 450 -7.55 8.98 14.46
N ALA A 451 -7.73 7.79 15.03
CA ALA A 451 -8.35 6.68 14.30
C ALA A 451 -9.81 6.97 13.91
N ASN A 452 -10.58 7.58 14.81
CA ASN A 452 -11.96 7.99 14.53
C ASN A 452 -12.02 9.09 13.46
N ALA A 453 -11.15 10.09 13.54
CA ALA A 453 -10.98 11.12 12.52
C ALA A 453 -10.70 10.49 11.15
N HIS A 454 -9.83 9.47 11.09
CA HIS A 454 -9.53 8.76 9.84
C HIS A 454 -10.75 8.10 9.23
N THR A 455 -11.50 7.35 10.04
CA THR A 455 -12.69 6.63 9.60
C THR A 455 -13.77 7.61 9.15
N ILE A 456 -14.07 8.64 9.95
CA ILE A 456 -15.14 9.59 9.66
C ILE A 456 -14.81 10.44 8.44
N PHE A 457 -13.58 10.92 8.31
CA PHE A 457 -13.12 11.63 7.11
C PHE A 457 -13.42 10.82 5.84
N ASN A 458 -12.97 9.56 5.79
CA ASN A 458 -13.14 8.72 4.59
C ASN A 458 -14.60 8.33 4.35
N VAL A 459 -15.37 8.09 5.40
CA VAL A 459 -16.80 7.78 5.28
C VAL A 459 -17.58 9.00 4.76
N VAL A 460 -17.31 10.20 5.27
CA VAL A 460 -17.98 11.44 4.82
C VAL A 460 -17.65 11.73 3.37
N VAL A 461 -16.36 11.64 2.97
CA VAL A 461 -15.96 11.79 1.56
C VAL A 461 -16.68 10.76 0.69
N ALA A 462 -16.76 9.50 1.12
CA ALA A 462 -17.47 8.47 0.38
C ALA A 462 -18.97 8.77 0.25
N LEU A 463 -19.65 9.17 1.33
CA LEU A 463 -21.07 9.51 1.30
C LEU A 463 -21.38 10.68 0.36
N ILE A 464 -20.50 11.67 0.27
CA ILE A 464 -20.65 12.82 -0.61
C ILE A 464 -20.35 12.46 -2.07
N VAL A 465 -19.26 11.72 -2.33
CA VAL A 465 -18.81 11.43 -3.70
C VAL A 465 -19.63 10.31 -4.34
N LEU A 466 -20.10 9.31 -3.58
CA LEU A 466 -20.85 8.16 -4.09
C LEU A 466 -22.09 8.52 -4.95
N PRO A 467 -22.98 9.46 -4.55
CA PRO A 467 -24.11 9.87 -5.39
C PRO A 467 -23.68 10.58 -6.68
N VAL A 468 -22.54 11.28 -6.66
CA VAL A 468 -22.04 12.08 -7.79
C VAL A 468 -20.91 11.42 -8.59
N THR A 469 -20.66 10.13 -8.41
CA THR A 469 -19.62 9.35 -9.12
C THR A 469 -19.62 9.53 -10.64
N ASN A 470 -20.79 9.71 -11.27
CA ASN A 470 -20.89 9.99 -12.70
C ASN A 470 -20.33 11.36 -13.09
N TYR A 471 -20.49 12.37 -12.25
CA TYR A 471 -19.91 13.71 -12.48
C TYR A 471 -18.40 13.68 -12.31
N VAL A 472 -17.90 12.95 -11.30
CA VAL A 472 -16.46 12.70 -11.15
C VAL A 472 -15.91 12.02 -12.39
N ALA A 473 -16.57 10.96 -12.88
CA ALA A 473 -16.15 10.28 -14.11
C ALA A 473 -16.09 11.23 -15.32
N ARG A 474 -17.11 12.08 -15.51
CA ARG A 474 -17.14 13.06 -16.60
C ARG A 474 -16.04 14.11 -16.49
N PHE A 475 -15.74 14.56 -15.27
CA PHE A 475 -14.65 15.49 -15.03
C PHE A 475 -13.29 14.86 -15.39
N ILE A 476 -13.06 13.60 -15.01
CA ILE A 476 -11.84 12.88 -15.39
C ILE A 476 -11.81 12.59 -16.90
N ASP A 477 -12.93 12.22 -17.52
CA ASP A 477 -13.04 12.05 -18.98
C ASP A 477 -12.69 13.36 -19.72
N TRP A 478 -13.07 14.52 -19.17
CA TRP A 478 -12.73 15.83 -19.69
C TRP A 478 -11.24 16.18 -19.52
N MET A 479 -10.65 15.89 -18.36
CA MET A 479 -9.20 16.11 -18.13
C MET A 479 -8.32 15.19 -18.98
N LEU A 480 -8.77 13.96 -19.23
CA LEU A 480 -8.03 12.94 -19.98
C LEU A 480 -8.91 12.33 -21.10
N PRO A 481 -9.18 13.08 -22.20
CA PRO A 481 -10.15 12.71 -23.25
C PRO A 481 -9.63 11.65 -24.21
N GLU A 482 -10.36 10.56 -24.43
CA GLU A 482 -9.93 9.41 -25.24
C GLU A 482 -9.32 9.84 -26.60
N LYS A 483 -8.16 9.27 -26.94
CA LYS A 483 -7.58 9.38 -28.28
C LYS A 483 -7.85 8.07 -29.01
N PRO A 484 -8.29 8.09 -30.28
CA PRO A 484 -8.39 6.86 -31.06
C PRO A 484 -7.03 6.19 -31.07
N LEU A 485 -7.01 4.88 -30.75
CA LEU A 485 -5.82 4.07 -30.91
C LEU A 485 -5.50 3.99 -32.41
N PRO A 486 -4.23 4.11 -32.82
CA PRO A 486 -3.85 3.74 -34.18
C PRO A 486 -4.28 2.30 -34.43
N GLU A 487 -4.93 2.02 -35.57
CA GLU A 487 -5.40 0.68 -35.95
C GLU A 487 -4.27 -0.36 -36.10
N GLU A 488 -3.00 0.06 -36.08
CA GLU A 488 -1.86 -0.74 -36.55
C GLU A 488 -1.15 -1.65 -35.53
N VAL A 489 -1.55 -1.73 -34.26
CA VAL A 489 -0.90 -2.68 -33.33
C VAL A 489 -1.59 -4.06 -33.39
N MET A 490 -1.30 -4.82 -34.46
CA MET A 490 -1.87 -6.17 -34.68
C MET A 490 -1.42 -7.20 -33.63
N LEU A 491 -0.26 -6.99 -32.99
CA LEU A 491 0.33 -7.91 -32.01
C LEU A 491 0.44 -7.24 -30.64
N GLN A 492 -0.60 -7.40 -29.83
CA GLN A 492 -0.60 -7.00 -28.42
C GLN A 492 -1.50 -7.91 -27.59
N THR A 493 -1.15 -8.08 -26.33
CA THR A 493 -2.00 -8.73 -25.34
C THR A 493 -3.09 -7.76 -24.89
N ILE A 494 -4.26 -8.30 -24.52
CA ILE A 494 -5.36 -7.47 -24.01
C ILE A 494 -5.48 -7.58 -22.50
N TYR A 495 -5.30 -8.78 -21.94
CA TYR A 495 -5.60 -9.07 -20.55
C TYR A 495 -4.38 -9.18 -19.64
N LEU A 496 -3.20 -9.48 -20.19
CA LEU A 496 -1.99 -9.69 -19.37
C LEU A 496 -1.51 -8.38 -18.73
N ASP A 497 -1.16 -8.45 -17.44
CA ASP A 497 -0.66 -7.30 -16.67
C ASP A 497 0.42 -7.74 -15.66
N GLU A 498 1.65 -7.31 -15.88
CA GLU A 498 2.80 -7.64 -15.02
C GLU A 498 2.63 -7.21 -13.57
N SER A 499 1.84 -6.16 -13.28
CA SER A 499 1.62 -5.70 -11.89
C SER A 499 0.93 -6.76 -11.02
N MET A 500 0.18 -7.67 -11.65
CA MET A 500 -0.60 -8.72 -10.99
C MET A 500 0.18 -10.01 -10.71
N ILE A 501 1.43 -10.09 -11.18
CA ILE A 501 2.32 -11.24 -10.90
C ILE A 501 2.52 -11.43 -9.39
N SER A 502 2.48 -10.35 -8.62
CA SER A 502 2.58 -10.38 -7.15
C SER A 502 1.34 -10.97 -6.44
N THR A 503 0.24 -11.18 -7.18
CA THR A 503 -1.00 -11.79 -6.69
C THR A 503 -1.39 -12.98 -7.59
N PRO A 504 -0.81 -14.18 -7.39
CA PRO A 504 -0.92 -15.29 -8.34
C PRO A 504 -2.34 -15.67 -8.75
N ALA A 505 -3.31 -15.66 -7.82
CA ALA A 505 -4.70 -15.97 -8.14
C ALA A 505 -5.33 -15.01 -9.16
N LEU A 506 -5.00 -13.71 -9.08
CA LEU A 506 -5.45 -12.72 -10.07
C LEU A 506 -4.67 -12.86 -11.37
N GLY A 507 -3.35 -13.05 -11.28
CA GLY A 507 -2.51 -13.27 -12.44
C GLY A 507 -2.95 -14.46 -13.29
N LEU A 508 -3.22 -15.61 -12.68
CA LEU A 508 -3.72 -16.80 -13.38
C LEU A 508 -5.07 -16.56 -14.05
N ASN A 509 -5.95 -15.77 -13.43
CA ASN A 509 -7.20 -15.39 -14.06
C ASN A 509 -6.98 -14.53 -15.31
N LEU A 510 -6.06 -13.56 -15.29
CA LEU A 510 -5.70 -12.76 -16.46
C LEU A 510 -5.18 -13.64 -17.60
N ALA A 511 -4.27 -14.57 -17.28
CA ALA A 511 -3.76 -15.54 -18.25
C ALA A 511 -4.87 -16.40 -18.86
N LYS A 512 -5.84 -16.84 -18.04
CA LYS A 512 -7.01 -17.57 -18.51
C LYS A 512 -7.90 -16.74 -19.44
N GLN A 513 -8.08 -15.44 -19.19
CA GLN A 513 -8.85 -14.57 -20.10
C GLN A 513 -8.15 -14.41 -21.45
N GLU A 514 -6.81 -14.27 -21.47
CA GLU A 514 -6.04 -14.25 -22.71
C GLU A 514 -6.11 -15.61 -23.43
N ALA A 515 -6.07 -16.74 -22.71
CA ALA A 515 -6.29 -18.07 -23.29
C ALA A 515 -7.69 -18.23 -23.92
N ILE A 516 -8.74 -17.67 -23.30
CA ILE A 516 -10.09 -17.66 -23.88
C ILE A 516 -10.13 -16.79 -25.16
N ARG A 517 -9.38 -15.68 -25.21
CA ARG A 517 -9.24 -14.84 -26.41
C ARG A 517 -8.56 -15.60 -27.54
N ILE A 518 -7.44 -16.28 -27.25
CA ILE A 518 -6.79 -17.19 -28.21
C ILE A 518 -7.81 -18.19 -28.75
N GLY A 519 -8.56 -18.85 -27.86
CA GLY A 519 -9.59 -19.81 -28.25
C GLY A 519 -10.70 -19.23 -29.15
N THR A 520 -11.07 -17.97 -28.94
CA THR A 520 -12.05 -17.27 -29.78
C THR A 520 -11.49 -17.04 -31.19
N ILE A 521 -10.24 -16.57 -31.30
CA ILE A 521 -9.56 -16.40 -32.60
C ILE A 521 -9.43 -17.74 -33.31
N THR A 522 -9.04 -18.80 -32.60
CA THR A 522 -8.97 -20.16 -33.14
C THR A 522 -10.35 -20.65 -33.63
N GLN A 523 -11.42 -20.33 -32.90
CA GLN A 523 -12.78 -20.70 -33.31
C GLN A 523 -13.21 -20.00 -34.60
N ASP A 524 -12.84 -18.72 -34.77
CA ASP A 524 -13.06 -17.98 -36.02
C ASP A 524 -12.26 -18.61 -37.17
N MET A 525 -10.98 -18.92 -36.97
CA MET A 525 -10.15 -19.61 -37.97
C MET A 525 -10.76 -20.96 -38.39
N VAL A 526 -11.24 -21.77 -37.44
CA VAL A 526 -11.91 -23.04 -37.75
C VAL A 526 -13.17 -22.79 -38.56
N GLY A 527 -13.91 -21.69 -38.32
CA GLY A 527 -15.07 -21.34 -39.14
C GLY A 527 -14.72 -20.97 -40.57
N ASP A 528 -13.68 -20.18 -40.76
CA ASP A 528 -13.33 -19.59 -42.05
C ASP A 528 -12.58 -20.58 -42.97
N VAL A 529 -11.86 -21.55 -42.40
CA VAL A 529 -10.96 -22.46 -43.16
C VAL A 529 -11.65 -23.31 -44.24
N ILE A 530 -12.98 -23.50 -44.17
CA ILE A 530 -13.72 -24.28 -45.17
C ILE A 530 -14.02 -23.48 -46.44
N LEU A 531 -14.04 -22.14 -46.36
CA LEU A 531 -14.46 -21.25 -47.45
C LEU A 531 -13.54 -21.32 -48.68
N PRO A 532 -12.20 -21.33 -48.55
CA PRO A 532 -11.29 -21.49 -49.70
C PRO A 532 -11.54 -22.77 -50.51
N PHE A 533 -12.04 -23.82 -49.88
CA PHE A 533 -12.25 -25.13 -50.51
C PHE A 533 -13.61 -25.26 -51.19
N VAL A 534 -14.66 -24.70 -50.56
CA VAL A 534 -16.07 -24.86 -50.98
C VAL A 534 -16.51 -23.77 -51.97
N VAL A 535 -15.99 -22.55 -51.82
CA VAL A 535 -16.39 -21.37 -52.61
C VAL A 535 -15.20 -20.60 -53.21
N LYS A 536 -13.96 -21.11 -53.07
CA LYS A 536 -12.72 -20.52 -53.64
C LYS A 536 -12.46 -19.05 -53.27
N GLN A 537 -12.80 -18.67 -52.04
CA GLN A 537 -12.52 -17.32 -51.55
C GLN A 537 -11.04 -17.13 -51.18
N HIS A 538 -10.33 -16.29 -51.95
CA HIS A 538 -8.89 -16.05 -51.77
C HIS A 538 -8.56 -15.13 -50.60
N HIS A 539 -9.35 -14.07 -50.37
CA HIS A 539 -9.09 -13.05 -49.35
C HIS A 539 -9.05 -13.61 -47.91
N VAL A 540 -9.70 -14.76 -47.68
CA VAL A 540 -9.73 -15.45 -46.38
C VAL A 540 -8.35 -16.01 -46.01
N LEU A 541 -7.49 -16.34 -46.98
CA LEU A 541 -6.20 -16.96 -46.71
C LEU A 541 -5.24 -16.03 -45.96
N GLU A 542 -5.19 -14.75 -46.36
CA GLU A 542 -4.34 -13.76 -45.70
C GLU A 542 -4.77 -13.53 -44.24
N ASP A 543 -6.08 -13.46 -44.01
CA ASP A 543 -6.65 -13.34 -42.65
C ASP A 543 -6.32 -14.57 -41.78
N LEU A 544 -6.39 -15.79 -42.32
CA LEU A 544 -6.01 -17.01 -41.61
C LEU A 544 -4.51 -17.01 -41.21
N VAL A 545 -3.62 -16.60 -42.12
CA VAL A 545 -2.19 -16.48 -41.83
C VAL A 545 -1.91 -15.42 -40.77
N ASN A 546 -2.61 -14.28 -40.82
CA ASN A 546 -2.44 -13.22 -39.84
C ASN A 546 -2.98 -13.61 -38.45
N LYS A 547 -4.11 -14.33 -38.39
CA LYS A 547 -4.65 -14.89 -37.14
C LYS A 547 -3.72 -15.95 -36.53
N GLU A 548 -3.06 -16.78 -37.34
CA GLU A 548 -2.07 -17.75 -36.86
C GLU A 548 -0.87 -17.06 -36.19
N LYS A 549 -0.26 -16.07 -36.86
CA LYS A 549 0.83 -15.26 -36.28
C LYS A 549 0.42 -14.55 -35.00
N GLN A 550 -0.82 -14.06 -34.94
CA GLN A 550 -1.37 -13.46 -33.74
C GLN A 550 -1.46 -14.48 -32.60
N ILE A 551 -1.93 -15.70 -32.86
CA ILE A 551 -1.98 -16.77 -31.87
C ILE A 551 -0.58 -17.14 -31.37
N GLU A 552 0.40 -17.32 -32.25
CA GLU A 552 1.79 -17.64 -31.89
C GLU A 552 2.38 -16.60 -30.92
N PHE A 553 2.23 -15.31 -31.26
CA PHE A 553 2.63 -14.21 -30.38
C PHE A 553 1.94 -14.26 -29.01
N LEU A 554 0.62 -14.44 -28.98
CA LEU A 554 -0.14 -14.49 -27.73
C LEU A 554 0.23 -15.69 -26.87
N VAL A 555 0.48 -16.86 -27.47
CA VAL A 555 0.95 -18.07 -26.78
C VAL A 555 2.31 -17.81 -26.11
N GLY A 556 3.24 -17.16 -26.83
CA GLY A 556 4.53 -16.75 -26.28
C GLY A 556 4.38 -15.85 -25.05
N GLU A 557 3.54 -14.82 -25.15
CA GLU A 557 3.30 -13.87 -24.06
C GLU A 557 2.62 -14.51 -22.84
N VAL A 558 1.61 -15.37 -23.05
CA VAL A 558 0.92 -16.07 -21.96
C VAL A 558 1.88 -17.03 -21.25
N ASN A 559 2.70 -17.78 -21.99
CA ASN A 559 3.72 -18.66 -21.40
C ASN A 559 4.74 -17.89 -20.57
N ALA A 560 5.27 -16.78 -21.10
CA ALA A 560 6.22 -15.93 -20.39
C ALA A 560 5.61 -15.37 -19.08
N TYR A 561 4.34 -14.97 -19.13
CA TYR A 561 3.60 -14.44 -17.99
C TYR A 561 3.33 -15.50 -16.91
N LEU A 562 2.86 -16.70 -17.30
CA LEU A 562 2.63 -17.82 -16.38
C LEU A 562 3.93 -18.28 -15.69
N MET A 563 5.04 -18.32 -16.42
CA MET A 563 6.35 -18.66 -15.85
C MET A 563 6.82 -17.64 -14.80
N LYS A 564 6.55 -16.34 -15.00
CA LYS A 564 6.83 -15.31 -13.98
C LYS A 564 5.99 -15.52 -12.72
N ILE A 565 4.72 -15.94 -12.86
CA ILE A 565 3.84 -16.25 -11.72
C ILE A 565 4.36 -17.46 -10.95
N ILE A 566 4.64 -18.58 -11.62
CA ILE A 566 5.12 -19.82 -10.97
C ILE A 566 6.40 -19.58 -10.16
N ARG A 567 7.32 -18.76 -10.66
CA ARG A 567 8.59 -18.41 -9.99
C ARG A 567 8.42 -17.62 -8.69
N GLN A 568 7.25 -17.05 -8.40
CA GLN A 568 6.99 -16.30 -7.15
C GLN A 568 6.69 -17.20 -5.93
N GLY A 569 6.89 -18.52 -6.02
CA GLY A 569 6.68 -19.44 -4.89
C GLY A 569 5.21 -19.83 -4.71
N VAL A 570 4.57 -20.23 -5.80
CA VAL A 570 3.16 -20.64 -5.84
C VAL A 570 2.99 -22.00 -5.15
N GLU A 571 1.93 -22.15 -4.33
CA GLU A 571 1.52 -23.44 -3.78
C GLU A 571 1.27 -24.46 -4.90
N SER A 572 1.49 -25.77 -4.65
CA SER A 572 1.41 -26.83 -5.68
C SER A 572 0.12 -26.79 -6.49
N GLU A 573 -1.00 -26.43 -5.86
CA GLU A 573 -2.32 -26.36 -6.49
C GLU A 573 -2.43 -25.30 -7.60
N ARG A 574 -1.77 -24.13 -7.46
CA ARG A 574 -1.82 -23.11 -8.54
C ARG A 574 -0.74 -23.31 -9.60
N ALA A 575 0.24 -24.17 -9.36
CA ALA A 575 1.12 -24.65 -10.42
C ALA A 575 0.34 -25.55 -11.39
N ASP A 576 -0.60 -26.37 -10.87
CA ASP A 576 -1.49 -27.18 -11.70
C ASP A 576 -2.40 -26.30 -12.59
N GLU A 577 -3.01 -25.24 -12.03
CA GLU A 577 -3.82 -24.30 -12.82
C GLU A 577 -3.00 -23.61 -13.93
N ALA A 578 -1.77 -23.17 -13.61
CA ALA A 578 -0.88 -22.60 -14.61
C ALA A 578 -0.56 -23.59 -15.74
N PHE A 579 -0.24 -24.84 -15.38
CA PHE A 579 0.03 -25.91 -16.34
C PHE A 579 -1.17 -26.21 -17.24
N GLN A 580 -2.39 -26.24 -16.68
CA GLN A 580 -3.62 -26.43 -17.46
C GLN A 580 -3.83 -25.32 -18.48
N ILE A 581 -3.54 -24.06 -18.12
CA ILE A 581 -3.62 -22.92 -19.05
C ILE A 581 -2.56 -23.08 -20.15
N MET A 582 -1.30 -23.37 -19.79
CA MET A 582 -0.20 -23.61 -20.75
C MET A 582 -0.55 -24.74 -21.73
N TYR A 583 -1.08 -25.85 -21.22
CA TYR A 583 -1.49 -26.99 -22.03
C TYR A 583 -2.64 -26.60 -22.98
N THR A 584 -3.64 -25.85 -22.48
CA THR A 584 -4.78 -25.40 -23.29
C THR A 584 -4.35 -24.49 -24.43
N ILE A 585 -3.52 -23.48 -24.17
CA ILE A 585 -3.04 -22.57 -25.22
C ILE A 585 -2.15 -23.31 -26.23
N LYS A 586 -1.40 -24.33 -25.79
CA LYS A 586 -0.62 -25.20 -26.69
C LYS A 586 -1.53 -25.97 -27.64
N GLU A 587 -2.59 -26.60 -27.15
CA GLU A 587 -3.55 -27.29 -28.03
C GLU A 587 -4.29 -26.34 -28.99
N LEU A 588 -4.49 -25.07 -28.60
CA LEU A 588 -5.06 -24.05 -29.50
C LEU A 588 -4.06 -23.58 -30.55
N GLU A 589 -2.77 -23.45 -30.20
CA GLU A 589 -1.67 -23.18 -31.13
C GLU A 589 -1.57 -24.29 -32.19
N GLU A 590 -1.61 -25.56 -31.79
CA GLU A 590 -1.58 -26.69 -32.73
C GLU A 590 -2.76 -26.66 -33.71
N ILE A 591 -3.96 -26.24 -33.26
CA ILE A 591 -5.10 -26.05 -34.16
C ILE A 591 -4.84 -24.90 -35.14
N ALA A 592 -4.29 -23.78 -34.66
CA ALA A 592 -3.97 -22.63 -35.49
C ALA A 592 -2.91 -22.98 -36.54
N ASP A 593 -1.87 -23.73 -36.18
CA ASP A 593 -0.80 -24.21 -37.08
C ASP A 593 -1.37 -25.12 -38.18
N VAL A 594 -2.23 -26.09 -37.81
CA VAL A 594 -2.91 -26.95 -38.79
C VAL A 594 -3.69 -26.13 -39.81
N ILE A 595 -4.30 -25.02 -39.40
CA ILE A 595 -5.07 -24.15 -40.29
C ILE A 595 -4.16 -23.24 -41.11
N GLY A 596 -3.39 -22.38 -40.44
CA GLY A 596 -2.60 -21.30 -41.02
C GLY A 596 -1.41 -21.77 -41.85
N ASN A 597 -0.85 -22.94 -41.53
CA ASN A 597 0.29 -23.49 -42.26
C ASN A 597 -0.14 -24.64 -43.19
N LEU A 598 -0.83 -25.67 -42.67
CA LEU A 598 -1.12 -26.86 -43.48
C LEU A 598 -2.33 -26.67 -44.42
N MET A 599 -3.47 -26.22 -43.90
CA MET A 599 -4.69 -26.07 -44.70
C MET A 599 -4.62 -24.88 -45.66
N VAL A 600 -4.01 -23.76 -45.27
CA VAL A 600 -3.81 -22.60 -46.16
C VAL A 600 -2.93 -22.98 -47.36
N GLN A 601 -1.79 -23.67 -47.15
CA GLN A 601 -0.95 -24.13 -48.27
C GLN A 601 -1.74 -25.04 -49.23
N ARG A 602 -2.56 -25.95 -48.70
CA ARG A 602 -3.41 -26.80 -49.55
C ARG A 602 -4.49 -25.99 -50.27
N ALA A 603 -5.06 -24.98 -49.63
CA ALA A 603 -6.05 -24.09 -50.22
C ALA A 603 -5.49 -23.24 -51.36
N GLU A 604 -4.26 -22.71 -51.22
CA GLU A 604 -3.57 -21.97 -52.27
C GLU A 604 -3.38 -22.81 -53.54
N LEU A 605 -2.99 -24.08 -53.38
CA LEU A 605 -2.90 -25.03 -54.48
C LEU A 605 -4.28 -25.32 -55.07
N TRP A 606 -5.28 -25.57 -54.24
CA TRP A 606 -6.64 -25.89 -54.66
C TRP A 606 -7.30 -24.77 -55.48
N ILE A 607 -7.17 -23.52 -55.04
CA ILE A 607 -7.77 -22.35 -55.72
C ILE A 607 -7.20 -22.16 -57.13
N LYS A 608 -5.93 -22.51 -57.36
CA LYS A 608 -5.28 -22.44 -58.68
C LYS A 608 -5.80 -23.48 -59.67
N THR A 609 -6.49 -24.50 -59.20
CA THR A 609 -7.10 -25.53 -60.06
C THR A 609 -8.53 -25.15 -60.44
N ASP A 610 -9.05 -25.65 -61.57
CA ASP A 610 -10.48 -25.57 -61.92
C ASP A 610 -11.31 -26.70 -61.29
N ALA A 611 -10.69 -27.57 -60.50
CA ALA A 611 -11.34 -28.71 -59.89
C ALA A 611 -12.40 -28.28 -58.86
N GLN A 612 -13.41 -29.13 -58.69
CA GLN A 612 -14.46 -29.01 -57.67
C GLN A 612 -14.71 -30.38 -57.04
N PHE A 613 -15.06 -30.39 -55.76
CA PHE A 613 -15.51 -31.62 -55.11
C PHE A 613 -16.85 -32.07 -55.70
N SER A 614 -17.12 -33.38 -55.66
CA SER A 614 -18.48 -33.88 -55.91
C SER A 614 -19.44 -33.33 -54.85
N ASP A 615 -20.75 -33.31 -55.15
CA ASP A 615 -21.75 -32.83 -54.20
C ASP A 615 -21.74 -33.63 -52.89
N GLU A 616 -21.52 -34.95 -52.97
CA GLU A 616 -21.37 -35.83 -51.82
C GLU A 616 -20.09 -35.50 -51.03
N GLY A 617 -18.95 -35.37 -51.70
CA GLY A 617 -17.68 -35.07 -51.05
C GLY A 617 -17.69 -33.69 -50.39
N LYS A 618 -18.30 -32.69 -51.04
CA LYS A 618 -18.52 -31.35 -50.49
C LYS A 618 -19.41 -31.41 -49.24
N LYS A 619 -20.49 -32.17 -49.29
CA LYS A 619 -21.41 -32.37 -48.15
C LYS A 619 -20.72 -33.04 -46.98
N GLU A 620 -19.94 -34.09 -47.21
CA GLU A 620 -19.16 -34.80 -46.17
C GLU A 620 -18.19 -33.84 -45.45
N LEU A 621 -17.42 -33.05 -46.21
CA LEU A 621 -16.48 -32.08 -45.65
C LEU A 621 -17.19 -31.01 -44.80
N VAL A 622 -18.29 -30.45 -45.28
CA VAL A 622 -19.08 -29.43 -44.56
C VAL A 622 -19.74 -30.00 -43.31
N GLU A 623 -20.29 -31.22 -43.39
CA GLU A 623 -20.86 -31.91 -42.24
C GLU A 623 -19.81 -32.18 -41.17
N TYR A 624 -18.64 -32.69 -41.56
CA TYR A 624 -17.56 -32.97 -40.61
C TYR A 624 -16.95 -31.69 -40.02
N HIS A 625 -16.77 -30.64 -40.83
CA HIS A 625 -16.37 -29.31 -40.38
C HIS A 625 -17.32 -28.75 -39.30
N THR A 626 -18.63 -28.91 -39.51
CA THR A 626 -19.64 -28.52 -38.51
C THR A 626 -19.47 -29.28 -37.19
N LEU A 627 -19.08 -30.57 -37.24
CA LEU A 627 -18.79 -31.35 -36.04
C LEU A 627 -17.51 -30.86 -35.34
N THR A 628 -16.48 -30.51 -36.11
CA THR A 628 -15.23 -29.92 -35.62
C THR A 628 -15.48 -28.60 -34.88
N GLN A 629 -16.23 -27.67 -35.48
CA GLN A 629 -16.63 -26.41 -34.83
C GLN A 629 -17.38 -26.66 -33.52
N LYS A 630 -18.35 -27.60 -33.53
CA LYS A 630 -19.11 -27.98 -32.33
C LYS A 630 -18.23 -28.62 -31.27
N GLN A 631 -17.16 -29.30 -31.63
CA GLN A 631 -16.24 -29.90 -30.68
C GLN A 631 -15.36 -28.82 -30.03
N LEU A 632 -14.77 -27.92 -30.82
CA LEU A 632 -13.95 -26.82 -30.29
C LEU A 632 -14.76 -25.90 -29.38
N SER A 633 -15.98 -25.50 -29.81
CA SER A 633 -16.86 -24.66 -28.99
C SER A 633 -17.15 -25.27 -27.61
N ARG A 634 -17.38 -26.59 -27.53
CA ARG A 634 -17.54 -27.29 -26.25
C ARG A 634 -16.25 -27.34 -25.44
N ALA A 635 -15.09 -27.49 -26.09
CA ALA A 635 -13.80 -27.47 -25.42
C ALA A 635 -13.59 -26.14 -24.68
N LEU A 636 -13.87 -25.03 -25.37
CA LEU A 636 -13.74 -23.68 -24.83
C LEU A 636 -14.76 -23.43 -23.71
N GLU A 637 -15.99 -23.92 -23.83
CA GLU A 637 -17.01 -23.85 -22.77
C GLU A 637 -16.56 -24.63 -21.52
N VAL A 638 -16.03 -25.84 -21.71
CA VAL A 638 -15.48 -26.67 -20.62
C VAL A 638 -14.32 -25.95 -19.93
N PHE A 639 -13.39 -25.36 -20.69
CA PHE A 639 -12.26 -24.61 -20.15
C PHE A 639 -12.68 -23.33 -19.41
N LYS A 640 -13.68 -22.62 -19.95
CA LYS A 640 -14.19 -21.38 -19.34
C LYS A 640 -14.84 -21.65 -17.97
N ASP A 641 -15.72 -22.65 -17.90
CA ASP A 641 -16.55 -22.91 -16.72
C ASP A 641 -16.00 -24.01 -15.78
N VAL A 642 -14.99 -24.77 -16.23
CA VAL A 642 -14.50 -26.01 -15.58
C VAL A 642 -15.62 -26.94 -15.17
N ASN A 643 -16.34 -27.39 -16.20
CA ASN A 643 -17.43 -28.33 -16.04
C ASN A 643 -17.00 -29.77 -16.40
N LEU A 644 -16.65 -30.54 -15.37
CA LEU A 644 -16.15 -31.92 -15.51
C LEU A 644 -17.16 -32.87 -16.19
N GLU A 645 -18.46 -32.66 -15.99
CA GLU A 645 -19.49 -33.48 -16.62
C GLU A 645 -19.59 -33.20 -18.13
N LYS A 646 -19.48 -31.93 -18.53
CA LYS A 646 -19.36 -31.56 -19.96
C LYS A 646 -18.08 -32.15 -20.57
N ALA A 647 -16.95 -32.13 -19.83
CA ALA A 647 -15.69 -32.71 -20.28
C ALA A 647 -15.79 -34.23 -20.55
N LYS A 648 -16.41 -34.99 -19.63
CA LYS A 648 -16.65 -36.45 -19.81
C LYS A 648 -17.54 -36.73 -21.02
N ARG A 649 -18.65 -35.99 -21.18
CA ARG A 649 -19.55 -36.11 -22.34
C ARG A 649 -18.82 -35.83 -23.65
N MET A 650 -17.94 -34.85 -23.66
CA MET A 650 -17.13 -34.48 -24.82
C MET A 650 -16.15 -35.60 -25.22
N LYS A 651 -15.51 -36.26 -24.25
CA LYS A 651 -14.66 -37.45 -24.49
C LYS A 651 -15.44 -38.60 -25.14
N ALA A 652 -16.69 -38.84 -24.73
CA ALA A 652 -17.56 -39.83 -25.37
C ALA A 652 -17.93 -39.45 -26.81
N LYS A 653 -18.27 -38.18 -27.06
CA LYS A 653 -18.60 -37.67 -28.41
C LYS A 653 -17.42 -37.77 -29.38
N HIS A 654 -16.18 -37.59 -28.91
CA HIS A 654 -14.99 -37.74 -29.76
C HIS A 654 -14.90 -39.14 -30.40
N LYS A 655 -15.24 -40.21 -29.66
CA LYS A 655 -15.29 -41.58 -30.21
C LYS A 655 -16.29 -41.68 -31.37
N LYS A 656 -17.48 -41.07 -31.22
CA LYS A 656 -18.49 -41.00 -32.27
C LYS A 656 -17.99 -40.22 -33.49
N TYR A 657 -17.36 -39.06 -33.30
CA TYR A 657 -16.84 -38.24 -34.41
C TYR A 657 -15.70 -38.94 -35.15
N ARG A 658 -14.87 -39.71 -34.45
CA ARG A 658 -13.85 -40.54 -35.09
C ARG A 658 -14.46 -41.64 -35.96
N SER A 659 -15.51 -42.31 -35.51
CA SER A 659 -16.24 -43.31 -36.31
C SER A 659 -16.84 -42.70 -37.57
N ILE A 660 -17.51 -41.55 -37.45
CA ILE A 660 -18.11 -40.84 -38.58
C ILE A 660 -17.05 -40.47 -39.63
N ALA A 661 -15.88 -39.98 -39.19
CA ALA A 661 -14.77 -39.67 -40.10
C ALA A 661 -14.31 -40.91 -40.87
N SER A 662 -14.08 -42.02 -40.18
CA SER A 662 -13.65 -43.27 -40.80
C SER A 662 -14.69 -43.83 -41.78
N ASP A 663 -15.98 -43.68 -41.49
CA ASP A 663 -17.05 -44.08 -42.42
C ASP A 663 -17.09 -43.18 -43.67
N MET A 664 -16.88 -41.86 -43.52
CA MET A 664 -16.79 -40.91 -44.63
C MET A 664 -15.54 -41.19 -45.51
N GLU A 665 -14.39 -41.39 -44.89
CA GLU A 665 -13.13 -41.76 -45.59
C GLU A 665 -13.31 -43.07 -46.39
N LYS A 666 -13.93 -44.10 -45.79
CA LYS A 666 -14.21 -45.36 -46.47
C LYS A 666 -15.11 -45.17 -47.71
N LYS A 667 -16.20 -44.42 -47.57
CA LYS A 667 -17.10 -44.10 -48.70
C LYS A 667 -16.38 -43.35 -49.80
N HIS A 668 -15.48 -42.44 -49.44
CA HIS A 668 -14.66 -41.71 -50.39
C HIS A 668 -13.68 -42.63 -51.15
N TYR A 669 -13.03 -43.56 -50.46
CA TYR A 669 -12.21 -44.59 -51.11
C TYR A 669 -12.99 -45.49 -52.07
N GLU A 670 -14.20 -45.91 -51.69
CA GLU A 670 -15.07 -46.70 -52.57
C GLU A 670 -15.40 -45.92 -53.85
N ARG A 671 -15.67 -44.60 -53.74
CA ARG A 671 -15.88 -43.73 -54.92
C ARG A 671 -14.63 -43.58 -55.77
N LEU A 672 -13.45 -43.44 -55.17
CA LEU A 672 -12.18 -43.35 -55.90
C LEU A 672 -11.89 -44.63 -56.70
N ARG A 673 -12.18 -45.80 -56.11
CA ARG A 673 -11.98 -47.10 -56.78
C ARG A 673 -12.86 -47.25 -58.03
N ASP A 674 -14.09 -46.75 -57.96
CA ASP A 674 -15.09 -46.92 -59.01
C ASP A 674 -15.04 -45.77 -60.06
N ALA A 675 -14.06 -44.86 -59.96
CA ALA A 675 -13.94 -43.64 -60.74
C ALA A 675 -12.66 -43.55 -61.61
N GLY A 676 -12.70 -42.79 -62.71
CA GLY A 676 -11.54 -42.56 -63.60
C GLY A 676 -10.59 -41.42 -63.17
N LYS A 677 -9.46 -41.25 -63.88
CA LYS A 677 -8.33 -40.32 -63.59
C LYS A 677 -8.69 -38.90 -63.08
N LYS A 678 -9.81 -38.31 -63.51
CA LYS A 678 -10.23 -36.95 -63.11
C LYS A 678 -10.63 -36.84 -61.63
N ILE A 679 -10.95 -37.96 -60.98
CA ILE A 679 -11.38 -38.02 -59.57
C ILE A 679 -10.18 -38.23 -58.63
N GLU A 680 -9.04 -38.74 -59.13
CA GLU A 680 -7.79 -38.90 -58.36
C GLU A 680 -7.27 -37.57 -57.80
N GLU A 681 -7.19 -36.51 -58.62
CA GLU A 681 -6.66 -35.19 -58.20
C GLU A 681 -7.53 -34.51 -57.12
N THR A 682 -8.86 -34.68 -57.19
CA THR A 682 -9.79 -34.17 -56.16
C THR A 682 -9.79 -35.01 -54.89
N GLY A 683 -9.42 -36.30 -55.02
CA GLY A 683 -9.42 -37.27 -53.94
C GLY A 683 -8.40 -36.95 -52.85
N ASP A 684 -7.20 -36.54 -53.26
CA ASP A 684 -6.11 -36.19 -52.35
C ASP A 684 -6.46 -34.99 -51.48
N THR A 685 -7.02 -33.91 -52.06
CA THR A 685 -7.41 -32.72 -51.30
C THR A 685 -8.51 -33.06 -50.29
N HIS A 686 -9.49 -33.88 -50.68
CA HIS A 686 -10.57 -34.29 -49.79
C HIS A 686 -10.04 -35.08 -48.59
N MET A 687 -9.19 -36.09 -48.84
CA MET A 687 -8.61 -36.93 -47.78
C MET A 687 -7.70 -36.15 -46.85
N GLU A 688 -6.93 -35.22 -47.40
CA GLU A 688 -6.09 -34.31 -46.62
C GLU A 688 -6.96 -33.44 -45.70
N LEU A 689 -8.02 -32.81 -46.22
CA LEU A 689 -8.95 -32.01 -45.41
C LEU A 689 -9.59 -32.81 -44.29
N MET A 690 -10.10 -34.00 -44.59
CA MET A 690 -10.70 -34.88 -43.57
C MET A 690 -9.69 -35.22 -42.47
N THR A 691 -8.44 -35.50 -42.85
CA THR A 691 -7.36 -35.74 -41.90
C THR A 691 -7.10 -34.52 -41.02
N ARG A 692 -7.00 -33.32 -41.60
CA ARG A 692 -6.76 -32.08 -40.84
C ARG A 692 -7.92 -31.74 -39.91
N LEU A 693 -9.17 -31.85 -40.36
CA LEU A 693 -10.35 -31.63 -39.53
C LEU A 693 -10.42 -32.62 -38.35
N ARG A 694 -10.01 -33.88 -38.57
CA ARG A 694 -9.92 -34.88 -37.51
C ARG A 694 -8.82 -34.53 -36.50
N THR A 695 -7.67 -34.02 -36.96
CA THR A 695 -6.59 -33.50 -36.10
C THR A 695 -7.08 -32.35 -35.23
N ILE A 696 -7.79 -31.36 -35.81
CA ILE A 696 -8.39 -30.25 -35.04
C ILE A 696 -9.37 -30.78 -33.97
N THR A 697 -10.20 -31.76 -34.33
CA THR A 697 -11.14 -32.41 -33.39
C THR A 697 -10.42 -33.16 -32.26
N HIS A 698 -9.23 -33.71 -32.53
CA HIS A 698 -8.38 -34.35 -31.53
C HIS A 698 -7.81 -33.35 -30.53
N HIS A 699 -7.15 -32.28 -31.01
CA HIS A 699 -6.62 -31.21 -30.15
C HIS A 699 -7.70 -30.56 -29.30
N SER A 700 -8.86 -30.26 -29.91
CA SER A 700 -10.04 -29.76 -29.18
C SER A 700 -10.41 -30.68 -28.02
N THR A 701 -10.31 -32.00 -28.20
CA THR A 701 -10.63 -32.98 -27.15
C THR A 701 -9.57 -33.04 -26.05
N ASN A 702 -8.30 -32.79 -26.36
CA ASN A 702 -7.23 -32.77 -25.37
C ASN A 702 -7.39 -31.61 -24.37
N ILE A 703 -7.86 -30.45 -24.82
CA ILE A 703 -8.24 -29.30 -23.95
C ILE A 703 -9.22 -29.74 -22.84
N ALA A 704 -10.19 -30.59 -23.16
CA ALA A 704 -11.13 -31.09 -22.16
C ALA A 704 -10.56 -32.24 -21.31
N ARG A 705 -9.59 -33.01 -21.82
CA ARG A 705 -8.98 -34.14 -21.09
C ARG A 705 -8.09 -33.66 -19.95
N ILE A 706 -7.27 -32.63 -20.18
CA ILE A 706 -6.36 -32.14 -19.15
C ILE A 706 -7.11 -31.69 -17.88
N LEU A 707 -8.30 -31.10 -18.07
CA LEU A 707 -9.17 -30.66 -16.97
C LEU A 707 -9.81 -31.82 -16.18
N VAL A 708 -9.90 -33.02 -16.77
CA VAL A 708 -10.40 -34.22 -16.08
C VAL A 708 -9.29 -34.95 -15.34
N GLU A 709 -8.08 -34.94 -15.91
CA GLU A 709 -6.92 -35.64 -15.36
C GLU A 709 -6.29 -34.88 -14.19
N TRP A 710 -6.34 -33.55 -14.21
CA TRP A 710 -5.75 -32.67 -13.20
C TRP A 710 -6.86 -32.00 -12.39
N LYS A 711 -7.22 -32.59 -11.25
CA LYS A 711 -8.50 -32.40 -10.52
C LYS A 711 -8.68 -31.11 -9.71
N ASN A 712 -7.66 -30.28 -9.54
CA ASN A 712 -7.71 -29.18 -8.56
C ASN A 712 -7.83 -27.82 -9.26
N TRP A 713 -8.94 -27.11 -8.98
CA TRP A 713 -9.23 -25.78 -9.52
C TRP A 713 -9.95 -24.90 -8.52
#